data_AF-A0A9D2EHT2-F1
#
_entry.id   AF-A0A9D2EHT2-F1
#
_cell.length_a   1.000
_cell.length_b   1.000
_cell.length_c   1.000
_cell.angle_alpha   90.00
_cell.angle_beta   90.00
_cell.angle_gamma   90.00
#
_symmetry.space_group_name_H-M   'P 1'
#
loop_
_entity.id
_entity.type
_entity.pdbx_description
1 polymer ?
#
loop_
_entity_poly.entity_id
_entity_poly.type
_entity_poly.pdbx_seq_one_letter_code
_entity_poly.pdbx_strand_id
1 'polypeptide(L)'
;MAALAVAVVPGQVAVAASANSTTVVTAADGSQSEGTQETTVAGEFSLDFESDAVGSVPAHCSTLDGYDPALVTDEAASEGAHSLRIQDSSAEAAVGLACPVLPQQGAYLSFQVNPQALEGFTVDLIGESLVPTGHPANSLFRLTADDDGSIQWYEQWTSTWRELAPAGSVPLGEWSQIELAVPSDNAAVRVSVDGEYVGSAGSTIGNNSGEHNEVTAITGLAFTTGAHDVGAAVDDVFLDEVTFGTPESTPPEAVGTAPFDISGTTTVDDSGEQVGFPLGGVVVPNGDDGQRILLPYSAHEDAIDASGFLIGASDDGGASWFSGADINPMPEASGITLTKLRNGDLIAVDYNSFMVDGSDNRQATVETSVSDDGGASWEHRSGVMETPEPMRPIGDSSPRPGTTLGGFVLLHTLLEDPDGTLYISAYGYYEGDENYRQILLVSHDRGVNWEVAGTVAEPDPEQADVQAYDGPSEGAIERLSDGSLLMVMRTGWHLPMIYSRSFDDGVTWTEPEEIEVGPAGQDLLSVQPTLERLPTGELLLMVGRPGLVMTVSESGLGDDWSVPVGVDYANSENGSFTVLDPTTVVAAGDRGRVEPWEVWSRSVTVDPSCEQTITGTHDGEVTAGAGGLCLIDATVDGSITVEDGGQLIVQDSTITGPVTTTGASVVAICGSHIDGRVTVAGSTAGVSVGDTTSGCDPSTVAGALRITDTSGPVTLDRSEVSGTVTLTRNSAELAPVLSGLTVHGSLVCVRNTTAPTDSGVPVTVDGSRHGQCAG
;
A
#
# COMPACT_ATOMS: atom_id res chain seq x y z
N MET A 1 -13.76 30.12 -23.29
CA MET A 1 -12.82 29.82 -24.40
C MET A 1 -12.38 31.10 -25.10
N ALA A 2 -11.16 31.56 -24.81
CA ALA A 2 -10.29 32.30 -25.72
C ALA A 2 -8.85 31.92 -25.31
N ALA A 3 -8.16 31.14 -26.13
CA ALA A 3 -6.80 30.69 -25.85
C ALA A 3 -5.82 31.85 -26.11
N LEU A 4 -5.01 32.20 -25.11
CA LEU A 4 -3.82 33.04 -25.28
C LEU A 4 -2.59 32.14 -25.22
N ALA A 5 -1.87 32.03 -26.34
CA ALA A 5 -0.52 31.47 -26.36
C ALA A 5 0.48 32.59 -26.08
N VAL A 6 1.40 32.41 -25.12
CA VAL A 6 2.50 33.35 -24.86
C VAL A 6 3.80 32.58 -24.62
N ALA A 7 4.87 33.07 -25.26
CA ALA A 7 6.20 32.48 -25.26
C ALA A 7 7.01 32.85 -24.00
N VAL A 8 7.77 31.87 -23.49
CA VAL A 8 8.62 31.98 -22.29
C VAL A 8 9.94 32.69 -22.61
N VAL A 9 10.34 33.63 -21.76
CA VAL A 9 11.71 34.19 -21.66
C VAL A 9 12.16 34.02 -20.20
N PRO A 10 13.40 33.57 -19.90
CA PRO A 10 13.79 33.25 -18.53
C PRO A 10 14.05 34.52 -17.69
N GLY A 11 13.48 34.58 -16.47
CA GLY A 11 13.91 35.53 -15.41
C GLY A 11 12.90 36.56 -14.89
N GLN A 12 11.58 36.37 -15.00
CA GLN A 12 10.59 37.22 -14.29
C GLN A 12 9.49 36.39 -13.61
N VAL A 13 9.19 36.80 -12.38
CA VAL A 13 8.21 36.32 -11.40
C VAL A 13 6.75 36.45 -11.90
N ALA A 14 5.94 35.45 -11.53
CA ALA A 14 4.48 35.35 -11.49
C ALA A 14 3.65 36.05 -12.60
N VAL A 15 2.88 35.26 -13.36
CA VAL A 15 1.73 35.77 -14.12
C VAL A 15 0.62 36.11 -13.12
N ALA A 16 0.67 37.30 -12.54
CA ALA A 16 -0.41 37.85 -11.71
C ALA A 16 -1.60 38.25 -12.58
N ALA A 17 -2.77 37.64 -12.34
CA ALA A 17 -4.04 38.16 -12.85
C ALA A 17 -4.73 38.94 -11.72
N SER A 18 -5.02 40.22 -11.94
CA SER A 18 -5.87 41.00 -11.02
C SER A 18 -7.32 40.54 -11.19
N ALA A 19 -7.91 39.96 -10.15
CA ALA A 19 -9.33 39.66 -10.09
C ALA A 19 -10.00 40.59 -9.08
N ASN A 20 -11.14 41.17 -9.44
CA ASN A 20 -11.97 41.88 -8.47
C ASN A 20 -12.93 40.87 -7.84
N SER A 21 -12.69 40.48 -6.59
CA SER A 21 -13.71 39.76 -5.83
C SER A 21 -14.80 40.77 -5.44
N THR A 22 -16.06 40.40 -5.68
CA THR A 22 -17.22 41.22 -5.31
C THR A 22 -18.02 40.45 -4.27
N THR A 23 -17.90 40.84 -3.01
CA THR A 23 -18.67 40.25 -1.93
C THR A 23 -20.01 40.97 -1.83
N VAL A 24 -21.11 40.23 -1.99
CA VAL A 24 -22.48 40.75 -1.84
C VAL A 24 -23.05 40.24 -0.53
N VAL A 25 -22.99 41.05 0.52
CA VAL A 25 -23.62 40.72 1.80
C VAL A 25 -25.09 41.12 1.74
N THR A 26 -25.99 40.16 1.93
CA THR A 26 -27.43 40.42 2.06
C THR A 26 -27.83 40.39 3.52
N ALA A 27 -28.21 41.54 4.08
CA ALA A 27 -28.69 41.63 5.45
C ALA A 27 -30.09 40.98 5.60
N ALA A 28 -30.46 40.62 6.83
CA ALA A 28 -31.73 39.96 7.14
C ALA A 28 -32.99 40.78 6.75
N ASP A 29 -32.85 42.10 6.52
CA ASP A 29 -33.92 42.97 6.04
C ASP A 29 -34.00 43.05 4.50
N GLY A 30 -33.17 42.28 3.79
CA GLY A 30 -33.10 42.22 2.33
C GLY A 30 -32.26 43.33 1.69
N SER A 31 -31.58 44.17 2.48
CA SER A 31 -30.62 45.13 1.94
C SER A 31 -29.31 44.43 1.52
N GLN A 32 -28.74 44.84 0.38
CA GLN A 32 -27.48 44.32 -0.13
C GLN A 32 -26.38 45.38 0.00
N SER A 33 -25.22 44.99 0.51
CA SER A 33 -23.99 45.78 0.44
C SER A 33 -22.97 45.04 -0.40
N GLU A 34 -22.45 45.72 -1.43
CA GLU A 34 -21.40 45.21 -2.31
C GLU A 34 -20.05 45.82 -1.89
N GLY A 35 -19.09 44.96 -1.56
CA GLY A 35 -17.68 45.32 -1.40
C GLY A 35 -16.88 44.78 -2.58
N THR A 36 -15.93 45.56 -3.10
CA THR A 36 -15.01 45.09 -4.14
C THR A 36 -13.60 45.10 -3.56
N GLN A 37 -12.95 43.94 -3.50
CA GLN A 37 -11.54 43.83 -3.16
C GLN A 37 -10.77 43.44 -4.43
N GLU A 38 -9.67 44.15 -4.68
CA GLU A 38 -8.74 43.78 -5.75
C GLU A 38 -7.82 42.70 -5.18
N THR A 39 -7.94 41.48 -5.69
CA THR A 39 -7.15 40.34 -5.26
C THR A 39 -6.21 39.95 -6.39
N THR A 40 -4.92 39.82 -6.06
CA THR A 40 -3.93 39.31 -7.02
C THR A 40 -3.97 37.79 -6.98
N VAL A 41 -4.48 37.17 -8.05
CA VAL A 41 -4.40 35.72 -8.22
C VAL A 41 -3.02 35.40 -8.79
N ALA A 42 -2.18 34.76 -7.97
CA ALA A 42 -0.85 34.32 -8.36
C ALA A 42 -0.90 32.88 -8.91
N GLY A 43 0.11 32.50 -9.70
CA GLY A 43 0.43 31.09 -9.92
C GLY A 43 1.13 30.57 -8.68
N GLU A 44 2.44 30.42 -8.74
CA GLU A 44 3.28 30.17 -7.57
C GLU A 44 3.55 31.49 -6.82
N PHE A 45 3.67 31.41 -5.49
CA PHE A 45 4.04 32.56 -4.66
C PHE A 45 4.89 32.16 -3.45
N SER A 46 5.56 33.15 -2.89
CA SER A 46 6.22 33.08 -1.59
C SER A 46 5.88 34.37 -0.81
N LEU A 47 5.50 34.24 0.46
CA LEU A 47 5.17 35.33 1.38
C LEU A 47 6.16 35.31 2.55
N ASP A 48 7.05 36.31 2.57
CA ASP A 48 7.98 36.63 3.67
C ASP A 48 7.45 37.76 4.58
N PHE A 49 6.32 38.37 4.22
CA PHE A 49 5.64 39.48 4.91
C PHE A 49 6.46 40.77 5.11
N GLU A 50 7.71 40.83 4.66
CA GLU A 50 8.63 41.98 4.85
C GLU A 50 8.16 43.24 4.12
N SER A 51 7.41 43.07 3.03
CA SER A 51 6.86 44.17 2.24
C SER A 51 5.49 44.66 2.71
N ASP A 52 4.83 43.88 3.57
CA ASP A 52 3.52 44.20 4.14
C ASP A 52 3.66 45.13 5.37
N ALA A 53 2.59 45.88 5.67
CA ALA A 53 2.59 46.78 6.81
C ALA A 53 2.17 46.03 8.09
N VAL A 54 2.86 46.28 9.20
CA VAL A 54 2.42 45.79 10.52
C VAL A 54 0.98 46.25 10.81
N GLY A 55 0.11 45.29 11.18
CA GLY A 55 -1.31 45.49 11.42
C GLY A 55 -2.20 45.44 10.18
N SER A 56 -1.68 45.09 9.00
CA SER A 56 -2.49 44.83 7.80
C SER A 56 -2.64 43.34 7.51
N VAL A 57 -3.71 42.99 6.80
CA VAL A 57 -3.84 41.69 6.12
C VAL A 57 -2.84 41.66 4.94
N PRO A 58 -2.10 40.54 4.72
CA PRO A 58 -1.14 40.44 3.62
C PRO A 58 -1.77 40.77 2.26
N ALA A 59 -1.03 41.46 1.38
CA ALA A 59 -1.57 41.99 0.13
C ALA A 59 -2.14 40.92 -0.83
N HIS A 60 -1.65 39.68 -0.73
CA HIS A 60 -2.07 38.54 -1.56
C HIS A 60 -3.25 37.74 -0.98
N CYS A 61 -3.73 38.10 0.20
CA CYS A 61 -4.72 37.34 0.94
C CYS A 61 -5.92 38.21 1.38
N SER A 62 -6.99 37.57 1.84
CA SER A 62 -8.19 38.23 2.33
C SER A 62 -8.73 37.54 3.57
N THR A 63 -9.33 38.31 4.48
CA THR A 63 -10.06 37.77 5.63
C THR A 63 -11.26 36.96 5.16
N LEU A 64 -11.48 35.80 5.77
CA LEU A 64 -12.64 34.96 5.47
C LEU A 64 -13.95 35.58 5.97
N ASP A 65 -15.03 35.36 5.22
CA ASP A 65 -16.35 35.86 5.59
C ASP A 65 -16.78 35.28 6.95
N GLY A 66 -17.07 36.17 7.91
CA GLY A 66 -17.47 35.78 9.27
C GLY A 66 -16.32 35.54 10.25
N TYR A 67 -15.07 35.76 9.82
CA TYR A 67 -13.87 35.63 10.65
C TYR A 67 -13.25 37.00 10.96
N ASP A 68 -12.52 37.07 12.07
CA ASP A 68 -11.61 38.17 12.39
C ASP A 68 -10.30 38.05 11.56
N PRO A 69 -9.62 39.18 11.29
CA PRO A 69 -8.46 39.19 10.39
C PRO A 69 -7.19 38.65 11.06
N ALA A 70 -6.44 37.81 10.33
CA ALA A 70 -5.02 37.56 10.61
C ALA A 70 -4.17 38.75 10.12
N LEU A 71 -3.21 39.21 10.92
CA LEU A 71 -2.49 40.46 10.68
C LEU A 71 -0.98 40.26 10.72
N VAL A 72 -0.27 41.00 9.87
CA VAL A 72 1.19 41.06 9.89
C VAL A 72 1.68 41.74 11.18
N THR A 73 2.75 41.23 11.78
CA THR A 73 3.32 41.67 13.06
C THR A 73 4.84 41.78 13.02
N ASP A 74 5.43 42.48 13.97
CA ASP A 74 6.87 42.58 14.23
C ASP A 74 7.30 41.90 15.55
N GLU A 75 6.44 41.06 16.13
CA GLU A 75 6.67 40.43 17.45
C GLU A 75 7.54 39.17 17.41
N ALA A 76 7.43 38.35 16.37
CA ALA A 76 8.23 37.15 16.12
C ALA A 76 8.33 36.92 14.61
N ALA A 77 9.46 36.40 14.12
CA ALA A 77 9.64 35.99 12.73
C ALA A 77 10.68 34.87 12.67
N SER A 78 10.55 33.97 11.69
CA SER A 78 11.51 32.88 11.46
C SER A 78 12.75 33.45 10.75
N GLU A 79 12.52 34.25 9.72
CA GLU A 79 13.53 35.09 9.07
C GLU A 79 13.07 36.57 9.06
N GLY A 80 13.96 37.51 8.72
CA GLY A 80 13.56 38.92 8.61
C GLY A 80 13.12 39.58 9.93
N ALA A 81 12.04 40.37 9.86
CA ALA A 81 11.50 41.19 10.94
C ALA A 81 9.97 41.14 11.05
N HIS A 82 9.25 40.68 10.04
CA HIS A 82 7.80 40.57 10.02
C HIS A 82 7.34 39.10 9.89
N SER A 83 6.16 38.80 10.42
CA SER A 83 5.47 37.52 10.19
C SER A 83 3.96 37.73 10.17
N LEU A 84 3.20 36.70 9.80
CA LEU A 84 1.76 36.69 9.97
C LEU A 84 1.39 36.15 11.35
N ARG A 85 0.55 36.87 12.10
CA ARG A 85 -0.01 36.40 13.38
C ARG A 85 -1.49 36.09 13.27
N ILE A 86 -1.83 34.87 13.69
CA ILE A 86 -3.19 34.38 13.85
C ILE A 86 -3.45 34.31 15.34
N GLN A 87 -4.10 35.34 15.87
CA GLN A 87 -4.38 35.47 17.29
C GLN A 87 -5.88 35.45 17.54
N ASP A 88 -6.40 34.29 17.90
CA ASP A 88 -7.76 34.15 18.40
C ASP A 88 -7.77 34.41 19.91
N SER A 89 -8.53 35.41 20.30
CA SER A 89 -8.74 35.78 21.71
C SER A 89 -10.21 36.01 22.01
N SER A 90 -11.09 35.66 21.06
CA SER A 90 -12.49 36.00 21.05
C SER A 90 -13.33 34.75 21.20
N ALA A 91 -14.28 34.78 22.14
CA ALA A 91 -15.33 33.76 22.17
C ALA A 91 -16.46 34.04 21.16
N GLU A 92 -16.37 35.13 20.39
CA GLU A 92 -17.43 35.61 19.49
C GLU A 92 -17.15 35.36 18.00
N ALA A 93 -15.88 35.27 17.59
CA ALA A 93 -15.47 35.04 16.20
C ALA A 93 -14.09 34.37 16.13
N ALA A 94 -13.94 33.40 15.24
CA ALA A 94 -12.65 32.78 14.92
C ALA A 94 -11.80 33.70 14.01
N VAL A 95 -10.50 33.46 13.93
CA VAL A 95 -9.59 34.16 12.99
C VAL A 95 -9.42 33.35 11.72
N GLY A 96 -9.43 34.01 10.57
CA GLY A 96 -9.44 33.32 9.28
C GLY A 96 -8.86 34.15 8.14
N LEU A 97 -7.97 33.52 7.38
CA LEU A 97 -7.32 34.08 6.19
C LEU A 97 -7.42 33.09 5.03
N ALA A 98 -7.66 33.59 3.82
CA ALA A 98 -7.51 32.81 2.60
C ALA A 98 -6.61 33.53 1.59
N CYS A 99 -5.75 32.77 0.93
CA CYS A 99 -4.82 33.24 -0.08
C CYS A 99 -5.09 32.48 -1.39
N PRO A 100 -5.78 33.09 -2.37
CA PRO A 100 -6.18 32.40 -3.59
C PRO A 100 -5.04 32.31 -4.63
N VAL A 101 -5.07 31.22 -5.40
CA VAL A 101 -4.17 30.94 -6.52
C VAL A 101 -4.94 30.61 -7.79
N LEU A 102 -4.23 30.52 -8.92
CA LEU A 102 -4.80 30.00 -10.15
C LEU A 102 -5.23 28.54 -9.95
N PRO A 103 -6.43 28.14 -10.44
CA PRO A 103 -6.88 26.76 -10.37
C PRO A 103 -5.84 25.81 -10.96
N GLN A 104 -5.45 24.82 -10.17
CA GLN A 104 -4.43 23.83 -10.53
C GLN A 104 -4.79 22.44 -10.02
N GLN A 105 -4.06 21.46 -10.54
CA GLN A 105 -4.10 20.07 -10.13
C GLN A 105 -2.87 19.79 -9.27
N GLY A 106 -3.05 19.15 -8.13
CA GLY A 106 -2.01 19.05 -7.12
C GLY A 106 -1.62 20.39 -6.50
N ALA A 107 -0.83 20.33 -5.44
CA ALA A 107 -0.33 21.50 -4.74
C ALA A 107 0.90 21.14 -3.92
N TYR A 108 1.75 22.13 -3.70
CA TYR A 108 2.76 22.09 -2.66
C TYR A 108 2.62 23.34 -1.79
N LEU A 109 2.51 23.15 -0.48
CA LEU A 109 2.50 24.21 0.52
C LEU A 109 3.63 23.95 1.51
N SER A 110 4.49 24.94 1.74
CA SER A 110 5.48 24.93 2.81
C SER A 110 5.39 26.21 3.62
N PHE A 111 5.50 26.14 4.94
CA PHE A 111 5.54 27.32 5.80
C PHE A 111 6.23 27.02 7.13
N GLN A 112 6.78 28.06 7.73
CA GLN A 112 7.28 28.04 9.09
C GLN A 112 6.13 28.38 10.04
N VAL A 113 5.98 27.62 11.12
CA VAL A 113 4.96 27.83 12.15
C VAL A 113 5.59 27.88 13.54
N ASN A 114 5.17 28.86 14.35
CA ASN A 114 5.53 28.96 15.75
C ASN A 114 4.28 29.20 16.60
N PRO A 115 3.68 28.15 17.16
CA PRO A 115 2.51 28.27 18.01
C PRO A 115 2.91 28.68 19.43
N GLN A 116 2.37 29.78 19.95
CA GLN A 116 2.46 30.12 21.37
C GLN A 116 1.35 29.48 22.20
N ALA A 117 0.20 29.24 21.57
CA ALA A 117 -0.93 28.53 22.12
C ALA A 117 -1.76 27.95 20.95
N LEU A 118 -2.29 26.75 21.15
CA LEU A 118 -3.08 25.99 20.16
C LEU A 118 -4.37 25.52 20.82
N GLU A 119 -5.49 25.71 20.13
CA GLU A 119 -6.82 25.21 20.49
C GLU A 119 -7.65 25.01 19.20
N GLY A 120 -7.02 24.39 18.20
CA GLY A 120 -7.62 24.06 16.90
C GLY A 120 -7.23 24.99 15.75
N PHE A 121 -5.95 25.38 15.66
CA PHE A 121 -5.37 26.03 14.48
C PHE A 121 -5.34 25.05 13.29
N THR A 122 -5.93 25.48 12.19
CA THR A 122 -6.07 24.68 10.97
C THR A 122 -5.33 25.25 9.78
N VAL A 123 -4.88 24.33 8.95
CA VAL A 123 -4.20 24.57 7.68
C VAL A 123 -4.97 23.82 6.62
N ASP A 124 -5.54 24.58 5.68
CA ASP A 124 -6.44 24.04 4.67
C ASP A 124 -5.88 24.29 3.27
N LEU A 125 -5.86 23.25 2.43
CA LEU A 125 -5.86 23.43 0.99
C LEU A 125 -7.31 23.59 0.53
N ILE A 126 -7.62 24.71 -0.12
CA ILE A 126 -8.98 25.08 -0.51
C ILE A 126 -9.15 24.97 -2.02
N GLY A 127 -10.38 24.77 -2.49
CA GLY A 127 -10.59 24.56 -3.92
C GLY A 127 -12.02 24.37 -4.36
N GLU A 128 -12.17 23.74 -5.52
CA GLU A 128 -13.44 23.37 -6.12
C GLU A 128 -13.60 21.85 -6.09
N SER A 129 -14.83 21.41 -5.85
CA SER A 129 -15.26 20.02 -5.88
C SER A 129 -16.64 19.92 -6.54
N LEU A 130 -17.03 18.73 -7.00
CA LEU A 130 -18.34 18.51 -7.63
C LEU A 130 -19.49 18.89 -6.68
N VAL A 131 -19.36 18.51 -5.41
CA VAL A 131 -20.24 18.91 -4.32
C VAL A 131 -19.42 19.70 -3.30
N PRO A 132 -19.87 20.90 -2.86
CA PRO A 132 -19.16 21.69 -1.86
C PRO A 132 -18.90 20.89 -0.58
N THR A 133 -17.73 21.08 0.02
CA THR A 133 -17.27 20.30 1.17
C THR A 133 -18.05 20.60 2.45
N GLY A 134 -18.74 21.74 2.49
CA GLY A 134 -19.44 22.22 3.69
C GLY A 134 -18.51 22.83 4.75
N HIS A 135 -17.19 22.80 4.51
CA HIS A 135 -16.18 23.36 5.39
C HIS A 135 -15.85 24.82 5.02
N PRO A 136 -15.24 25.59 5.96
CA PRO A 136 -14.77 26.94 5.67
C PRO A 136 -13.95 27.02 4.38
N ALA A 137 -14.16 28.07 3.60
CA ALA A 137 -13.47 28.33 2.33
C ALA A 137 -13.55 27.19 1.28
N ASN A 138 -14.46 26.22 1.44
CA ASN A 138 -14.48 24.98 0.67
C ASN A 138 -13.15 24.20 0.78
N SER A 139 -12.67 24.04 2.03
CA SER A 139 -11.47 23.26 2.36
C SER A 139 -11.58 21.86 1.80
N LEU A 140 -10.61 21.45 0.98
CA LEU A 140 -10.49 20.15 0.32
C LEU A 140 -9.62 19.20 1.14
N PHE A 141 -8.52 19.68 1.72
CA PHE A 141 -7.68 18.93 2.65
C PHE A 141 -7.52 19.78 3.89
N ARG A 142 -7.97 19.27 5.04
CA ARG A 142 -8.07 20.01 6.29
C ARG A 142 -7.24 19.34 7.38
N LEU A 143 -6.22 20.06 7.84
CA LEU A 143 -5.30 19.62 8.89
C LEU A 143 -5.41 20.56 10.08
N THR A 144 -5.10 20.06 11.28
CA THR A 144 -5.01 20.85 12.50
C THR A 144 -3.75 20.51 13.26
N ALA A 145 -3.15 21.52 13.91
CA ALA A 145 -2.23 21.30 15.01
C ALA A 145 -3.06 21.36 16.31
N ASP A 146 -3.07 20.28 17.09
CA ASP A 146 -3.85 20.19 18.34
C ASP A 146 -3.11 20.86 19.51
N ASP A 147 -3.75 20.96 20.67
CA ASP A 147 -3.23 21.66 21.85
C ASP A 147 -1.89 21.11 22.39
N ASP A 148 -1.59 19.85 22.09
CA ASP A 148 -0.34 19.17 22.42
C ASP A 148 0.70 19.17 21.28
N GLY A 149 0.41 19.82 20.15
CA GLY A 149 1.28 19.89 18.98
C GLY A 149 1.25 18.65 18.09
N SER A 150 0.33 17.69 18.30
CA SER A 150 0.03 16.64 17.32
C SER A 150 -0.54 17.24 16.03
N ILE A 151 -0.35 16.54 14.91
CA ILE A 151 -1.00 16.87 13.64
C ILE A 151 -2.13 15.88 13.42
N GLN A 152 -3.32 16.41 13.14
CA GLN A 152 -4.50 15.60 12.83
C GLN A 152 -5.12 16.04 11.50
N TRP A 153 -5.80 15.12 10.85
CA TRP A 153 -6.57 15.33 9.63
C TRP A 153 -8.06 15.09 9.87
N TYR A 154 -8.91 15.89 9.23
CA TYR A 154 -10.37 15.72 9.32
C TYR A 154 -10.88 14.68 8.32
N GLU A 155 -11.27 13.52 8.84
CA GLU A 155 -11.87 12.41 8.08
C GLU A 155 -13.40 12.60 8.01
N GLN A 156 -13.91 12.84 6.80
CA GLN A 156 -15.30 13.25 6.57
C GLN A 156 -16.33 12.14 6.84
N TRP A 157 -15.99 10.87 6.61
CA TRP A 157 -16.92 9.74 6.73
C TRP A 157 -17.42 9.57 8.16
N THR A 158 -16.49 9.53 9.10
CA THR A 158 -16.72 9.41 10.53
C THR A 158 -16.89 10.78 11.20
N SER A 159 -16.60 11.88 10.48
CA SER A 159 -16.63 13.24 11.01
C SER A 159 -15.72 13.39 12.24
N THR A 160 -14.52 12.80 12.15
CA THR A 160 -13.54 12.75 13.25
C THR A 160 -12.19 13.28 12.79
N TRP A 161 -11.43 13.82 13.74
CA TRP A 161 -10.03 14.12 13.52
C TRP A 161 -9.20 12.86 13.77
N ARG A 162 -8.27 12.57 12.85
CA ARG A 162 -7.40 11.40 12.85
C ARG A 162 -5.95 11.86 13.01
N GLU A 163 -5.25 11.29 13.98
CA GLU A 163 -3.83 11.58 14.18
C GLU A 163 -3.03 11.15 12.96
N LEU A 164 -2.12 12.03 12.52
CA LEU A 164 -1.06 11.76 11.54
C LEU A 164 0.30 11.81 12.22
N ALA A 165 0.50 12.74 13.15
CA ALA A 165 1.75 12.92 13.86
C ALA A 165 1.48 13.03 15.36
N PRO A 166 2.29 12.39 16.22
CA PRO A 166 2.05 12.35 17.66
C PRO A 166 2.21 13.70 18.34
N ALA A 167 1.76 13.78 19.59
CA ALA A 167 1.97 14.92 20.48
C ALA A 167 3.43 15.44 20.45
N GLY A 168 3.60 16.74 20.34
CA GLY A 168 4.90 17.41 20.28
C GLY A 168 5.58 17.43 18.92
N SER A 169 4.95 16.94 17.86
CA SER A 169 5.47 17.07 16.48
C SER A 169 5.65 18.53 16.07
N VAL A 170 4.74 19.41 16.49
CA VAL A 170 4.86 20.87 16.35
C VAL A 170 4.94 21.50 17.74
N PRO A 171 6.15 21.72 18.31
CA PRO A 171 6.31 22.21 19.68
C PRO A 171 5.86 23.66 19.87
N LEU A 172 5.23 23.94 21.02
CA LEU A 172 4.89 25.30 21.42
C LEU A 172 6.14 26.15 21.68
N GLY A 173 6.15 27.37 21.17
CA GLY A 173 7.20 28.37 21.38
C GLY A 173 8.43 28.22 20.48
N GLU A 174 8.45 27.22 19.61
CA GLU A 174 9.55 26.91 18.70
C GLU A 174 9.05 26.97 17.24
N TRP A 175 9.97 27.20 16.30
CA TRP A 175 9.65 27.19 14.87
C TRP A 175 9.80 25.77 14.33
N SER A 176 8.78 25.30 13.61
CA SER A 176 8.82 24.07 12.80
C SER A 176 8.37 24.38 11.38
N GLN A 177 8.87 23.61 10.43
CA GLN A 177 8.40 23.61 9.06
C GLN A 177 7.29 22.59 8.88
N ILE A 178 6.18 22.97 8.27
CA ILE A 178 5.15 22.05 7.79
C ILE A 178 5.12 22.08 6.27
N GLU A 179 5.09 20.90 5.66
CA GLU A 179 4.97 20.72 4.22
C GLU A 179 3.77 19.85 3.87
N LEU A 180 2.96 20.31 2.92
CA LEU A 180 1.82 19.58 2.36
C LEU A 180 2.05 19.37 0.86
N ALA A 181 2.01 18.12 0.41
CA ALA A 181 2.22 17.76 -0.98
C ALA A 181 1.06 16.93 -1.52
N VAL A 182 0.36 17.47 -2.51
CA VAL A 182 -0.77 16.82 -3.19
C VAL A 182 -0.34 16.53 -4.64
N PRO A 183 -0.32 15.26 -5.09
CA PRO A 183 -0.01 14.90 -6.47
C PRO A 183 -1.06 15.46 -7.44
N SER A 184 -0.73 15.49 -8.73
CA SER A 184 -1.57 16.08 -9.79
C SER A 184 -2.93 15.40 -10.00
N ASP A 185 -3.15 14.23 -9.43
CA ASP A 185 -4.45 13.54 -9.45
C ASP A 185 -5.26 13.75 -8.15
N ASN A 186 -4.73 14.55 -7.22
CA ASN A 186 -5.32 14.85 -5.91
C ASN A 186 -5.62 13.62 -5.04
N ALA A 187 -4.91 12.51 -5.25
CA ALA A 187 -5.20 11.24 -4.60
C ALA A 187 -5.09 11.28 -3.07
N ALA A 188 -4.14 12.04 -2.53
CA ALA A 188 -3.91 12.22 -1.09
C ALA A 188 -3.08 13.49 -0.85
N VAL A 189 -3.15 14.07 0.34
CA VAL A 189 -2.12 15.02 0.80
C VAL A 189 -1.08 14.26 1.61
N ARG A 190 0.19 14.38 1.24
CA ARG A 190 1.34 13.90 2.02
C ARG A 190 1.79 15.02 2.95
N VAL A 191 1.97 14.71 4.22
CA VAL A 191 2.28 15.68 5.27
C VAL A 191 3.66 15.40 5.83
N SER A 192 4.43 16.46 6.04
CA SER A 192 5.78 16.37 6.60
C SER A 192 6.06 17.51 7.56
N VAL A 193 6.87 17.21 8.57
CA VAL A 193 7.27 18.15 9.62
C VAL A 193 8.79 18.13 9.70
N ASP A 194 9.40 19.31 9.58
CA ASP A 194 10.87 19.47 9.62
C ASP A 194 11.62 18.52 8.66
N GLY A 195 11.01 18.24 7.50
CA GLY A 195 11.53 17.36 6.45
C GLY A 195 11.23 15.87 6.64
N GLU A 196 10.58 15.46 7.74
CA GLU A 196 10.20 14.07 8.01
C GLU A 196 8.75 13.80 7.59
N TYR A 197 8.52 12.76 6.79
CA TYR A 197 7.17 12.32 6.44
C TYR A 197 6.43 11.75 7.66
N VAL A 198 5.28 12.33 7.98
CA VAL A 198 4.48 11.93 9.16
C VAL A 198 3.18 11.21 8.79
N GLY A 199 2.70 11.32 7.56
CA GLY A 199 1.53 10.57 7.12
C GLY A 199 0.84 11.14 5.89
N SER A 200 -0.19 10.43 5.43
CA SER A 200 -1.06 10.87 4.35
C SER A 200 -2.49 11.07 4.82
N ALA A 201 -3.18 12.02 4.20
CA ALA A 201 -4.55 12.34 4.49
C ALA A 201 -5.41 12.41 3.22
N GLY A 202 -6.67 12.01 3.35
CA GLY A 202 -7.65 12.11 2.29
C GLY A 202 -8.24 13.52 2.16
N SER A 203 -9.10 13.68 1.17
CA SER A 203 -9.87 14.92 1.04
C SER A 203 -11.11 14.91 1.95
N THR A 204 -11.56 16.10 2.36
CA THR A 204 -12.75 16.32 3.21
C THR A 204 -14.06 16.14 2.45
N ILE A 205 -14.01 15.88 1.14
CA ILE A 205 -15.22 15.60 0.38
C ILE A 205 -15.82 14.25 0.73
N GLY A 206 -15.01 13.31 1.25
CA GLY A 206 -15.40 11.96 1.64
C GLY A 206 -16.17 11.19 0.55
N ASN A 207 -16.43 9.91 0.78
CA ASN A 207 -17.39 9.14 -0.02
C ASN A 207 -18.82 9.20 0.58
N ASN A 208 -19.12 10.19 1.43
CA ASN A 208 -20.22 10.08 2.40
C ASN A 208 -21.62 10.48 1.88
N SER A 209 -22.01 10.06 0.68
CA SER A 209 -23.38 10.23 0.20
C SER A 209 -23.61 9.27 -0.97
N GLY A 210 -24.86 8.94 -1.27
CA GLY A 210 -25.20 8.23 -2.52
C GLY A 210 -24.92 9.06 -3.80
N GLU A 211 -23.88 9.89 -3.81
CA GLU A 211 -23.46 10.81 -4.87
C GLU A 211 -21.93 10.80 -4.99
N HIS A 212 -21.42 10.66 -6.21
CA HIS A 212 -20.00 10.76 -6.52
C HIS A 212 -19.49 12.20 -6.32
N ASN A 213 -18.37 12.36 -5.60
CA ASN A 213 -17.69 13.64 -5.40
C ASN A 213 -16.20 13.53 -5.73
N GLU A 214 -15.62 14.62 -6.24
CA GLU A 214 -14.23 14.67 -6.69
C GLU A 214 -13.69 16.09 -6.53
N VAL A 215 -12.38 16.20 -6.25
CA VAL A 215 -11.64 17.46 -6.29
C VAL A 215 -11.43 17.87 -7.75
N THR A 216 -12.01 19.00 -8.16
CA THR A 216 -11.90 19.48 -9.55
C THR A 216 -10.79 20.50 -9.76
N ALA A 217 -10.39 21.23 -8.71
CA ALA A 217 -9.24 22.13 -8.72
C ALA A 217 -8.85 22.55 -7.31
N ILE A 218 -7.54 22.70 -7.05
CA ILE A 218 -7.03 23.44 -5.88
C ILE A 218 -6.90 24.92 -6.29
N THR A 219 -7.46 25.81 -5.46
CA THR A 219 -7.56 27.26 -5.76
C THR A 219 -6.96 28.15 -4.68
N GLY A 220 -6.32 27.59 -3.66
CA GLY A 220 -5.61 28.37 -2.65
C GLY A 220 -5.27 27.58 -1.40
N LEU A 221 -4.90 28.35 -0.38
CA LEU A 221 -4.80 27.89 1.00
C LEU A 221 -5.67 28.76 1.92
N ALA A 222 -6.02 28.21 3.08
CA ALA A 222 -6.58 28.96 4.18
C ALA A 222 -5.92 28.59 5.51
N PHE A 223 -5.84 29.56 6.40
CA PHE A 223 -5.45 29.37 7.79
C PHE A 223 -6.61 29.84 8.66
N THR A 224 -7.14 28.96 9.50
CA THR A 224 -8.30 29.28 10.36
C THR A 224 -8.13 28.76 11.78
N THR A 225 -8.85 29.33 12.75
CA THR A 225 -8.96 28.78 14.12
C THR A 225 -10.31 28.11 14.33
N GLY A 226 -10.43 27.31 15.40
CA GLY A 226 -11.70 26.74 15.84
C GLY A 226 -12.10 25.42 15.17
N ALA A 227 -11.16 24.50 14.94
CA ALA A 227 -11.42 23.16 14.40
C ALA A 227 -12.48 22.30 15.15
N HIS A 228 -12.85 22.63 16.40
CA HIS A 228 -13.62 21.75 17.31
C HIS A 228 -14.92 22.34 17.90
N ASP A 229 -15.62 23.25 17.22
CA ASP A 229 -16.83 23.95 17.72
C ASP A 229 -16.58 24.80 19.01
N VAL A 230 -16.74 26.12 18.84
CA VAL A 230 -16.21 27.23 19.67
C VAL A 230 -16.53 27.20 21.18
N GLY A 231 -15.52 27.53 22.00
CA GLY A 231 -15.65 27.76 23.44
C GLY A 231 -14.51 28.53 24.12
N ALA A 232 -13.96 29.56 23.44
CA ALA A 232 -12.80 30.39 23.82
C ALA A 232 -11.42 29.79 23.51
N ALA A 233 -11.15 29.62 22.22
CA ALA A 233 -9.82 29.23 21.72
C ALA A 233 -8.81 30.34 22.01
N VAL A 234 -7.74 30.02 22.74
CA VAL A 234 -6.54 30.87 22.80
C VAL A 234 -5.57 30.32 21.76
N ASP A 235 -5.84 30.53 20.48
CA ASP A 235 -4.84 30.32 19.43
C ASP A 235 -3.97 31.57 19.32
N ASP A 236 -2.65 31.41 19.40
CA ASP A 236 -1.71 32.49 19.12
C ASP A 236 -0.55 31.89 18.33
N VAL A 237 -0.65 31.98 17.00
CA VAL A 237 0.24 31.30 16.06
C VAL A 237 0.91 32.31 15.17
N PHE A 238 2.24 32.23 15.08
CA PHE A 238 3.03 32.97 14.09
C PHE A 238 3.32 32.07 12.90
N LEU A 239 3.16 32.61 11.69
CA LEU A 239 3.47 31.94 10.43
C LEU A 239 4.43 32.80 9.61
N ASP A 240 5.40 32.16 8.97
CA ASP A 240 6.42 32.82 8.17
C ASP A 240 6.85 31.96 6.96
N GLU A 241 7.54 32.56 6.00
CA GLU A 241 8.13 31.86 4.83
C GLU A 241 7.12 30.97 4.07
N VAL A 242 5.90 31.47 3.84
CA VAL A 242 4.82 30.69 3.22
C VAL A 242 5.06 30.57 1.71
N THR A 243 5.32 29.37 1.23
CA THR A 243 5.51 29.05 -0.19
C THR A 243 4.37 28.18 -0.70
N PHE A 244 3.83 28.51 -1.86
CA PHE A 244 2.80 27.71 -2.53
C PHE A 244 3.11 27.52 -4.01
N GLY A 245 3.03 26.29 -4.49
CA GLY A 245 3.26 25.95 -5.89
C GLY A 245 2.69 24.59 -6.31
N THR A 246 3.30 23.97 -7.33
CA THR A 246 2.97 22.60 -7.74
C THR A 246 4.08 21.62 -7.30
N PRO A 247 3.76 20.32 -7.13
CA PRO A 247 4.77 19.31 -6.80
C PRO A 247 5.88 19.17 -7.86
N GLU A 248 5.59 19.49 -9.12
CA GLU A 248 6.52 19.33 -10.25
C GLU A 248 7.60 20.41 -10.30
N SER A 249 7.32 21.63 -9.82
CA SER A 249 8.23 22.77 -9.87
C SER A 249 9.00 22.98 -8.56
N THR A 250 8.44 22.48 -7.44
CA THR A 250 8.98 22.61 -6.09
C THR A 250 8.77 21.28 -5.36
N PRO A 251 9.59 20.24 -5.62
CA PRO A 251 9.41 18.96 -4.97
C PRO A 251 9.64 19.12 -3.45
N PRO A 252 8.73 18.64 -2.60
CA PRO A 252 8.94 18.59 -1.14
C PRO A 252 10.18 17.78 -0.85
N GLU A 253 11.03 18.25 0.06
CA GLU A 253 12.22 17.47 0.48
C GLU A 253 11.79 16.14 1.10
N ALA A 254 10.61 16.13 1.74
CA ALA A 254 9.99 14.97 2.36
C ALA A 254 9.24 13.99 1.43
N VAL A 255 9.05 14.30 0.13
CA VAL A 255 8.52 13.30 -0.82
C VAL A 255 9.54 12.18 -1.07
N GLY A 256 10.82 12.42 -0.79
CA GLY A 256 11.88 11.40 -0.84
C GLY A 256 12.07 10.56 0.42
N THR A 257 11.24 10.74 1.46
CA THR A 257 11.34 9.97 2.73
C THR A 257 10.26 8.90 2.86
N ALA A 258 9.28 8.86 1.95
CA ALA A 258 8.30 7.77 1.90
C ALA A 258 8.94 6.56 1.21
N PRO A 259 8.74 5.32 1.68
CA PRO A 259 9.35 4.11 1.09
C PRO A 259 8.78 3.74 -0.29
N PHE A 260 7.92 4.59 -0.88
CA PHE A 260 7.20 4.31 -2.11
C PHE A 260 7.23 5.49 -3.09
N ASP A 261 7.62 5.22 -4.33
CA ASP A 261 7.29 6.04 -5.49
C ASP A 261 6.00 5.53 -6.14
N ILE A 262 5.02 6.41 -6.31
CA ILE A 262 3.65 6.05 -6.74
C ILE A 262 3.35 6.75 -8.06
N SER A 263 3.08 5.98 -9.10
CA SER A 263 2.72 6.53 -10.41
C SER A 263 1.35 7.22 -10.39
N GLY A 264 1.07 7.96 -11.46
CA GLY A 264 -0.30 8.39 -11.75
C GLY A 264 -1.24 7.20 -11.97
N THR A 265 -2.54 7.48 -11.89
CA THR A 265 -3.62 6.49 -12.08
C THR A 265 -3.76 6.04 -13.53
N THR A 266 -3.95 4.74 -13.74
CA THR A 266 -4.36 4.14 -15.00
C THR A 266 -5.68 3.38 -14.80
N THR A 267 -6.69 3.70 -15.60
CA THR A 267 -7.99 2.99 -15.59
C THR A 267 -7.83 1.54 -16.05
N VAL A 268 -8.33 0.60 -15.25
CA VAL A 268 -8.45 -0.82 -15.60
C VAL A 268 -9.80 -1.07 -16.28
N ASP A 269 -10.89 -0.57 -15.69
CA ASP A 269 -12.25 -0.71 -16.20
C ASP A 269 -13.13 0.46 -15.71
N ASP A 270 -13.81 1.13 -16.64
CA ASP A 270 -14.78 2.20 -16.42
C ASP A 270 -16.07 1.99 -17.24
N SER A 271 -16.37 0.74 -17.59
CA SER A 271 -17.38 0.36 -18.60
C SER A 271 -18.83 0.80 -18.31
N GLY A 272 -19.10 1.33 -17.13
CA GLY A 272 -20.40 1.86 -16.70
C GLY A 272 -21.34 0.84 -16.06
N GLU A 273 -20.90 -0.42 -15.94
CA GLU A 273 -21.50 -1.40 -15.03
C GLU A 273 -20.80 -1.32 -13.66
N GLN A 274 -21.45 -1.81 -12.60
CA GLN A 274 -20.85 -1.75 -11.27
C GLN A 274 -19.66 -2.71 -11.19
N VAL A 275 -18.47 -2.13 -11.05
CA VAL A 275 -17.20 -2.83 -10.87
C VAL A 275 -16.55 -2.39 -9.56
N GLY A 276 -15.70 -3.24 -8.99
CA GLY A 276 -14.95 -2.91 -7.78
C GLY A 276 -14.27 -4.13 -7.17
N PHE A 277 -13.87 -4.00 -5.90
CA PHE A 277 -13.26 -5.08 -5.12
C PHE A 277 -12.14 -5.83 -5.87
N PRO A 278 -11.10 -5.13 -6.38
CA PRO A 278 -9.99 -5.80 -7.04
C PRO A 278 -9.25 -6.70 -6.04
N LEU A 279 -8.93 -7.91 -6.48
CA LEU A 279 -8.25 -8.95 -5.71
C LEU A 279 -6.83 -9.17 -6.24
N GLY A 280 -5.97 -9.78 -5.41
CA GLY A 280 -4.59 -10.07 -5.77
C GLY A 280 -4.48 -10.79 -7.12
N GLY A 281 -3.68 -10.22 -8.01
CA GLY A 281 -3.47 -10.73 -9.36
C GLY A 281 -2.30 -11.70 -9.46
N VAL A 282 -2.01 -12.13 -10.69
CA VAL A 282 -0.85 -12.99 -10.99
C VAL A 282 -0.13 -12.52 -12.24
N VAL A 283 1.19 -12.77 -12.29
CA VAL A 283 2.02 -12.54 -13.48
C VAL A 283 2.29 -13.85 -14.21
N VAL A 284 1.87 -13.92 -15.47
CA VAL A 284 1.98 -15.08 -16.35
C VAL A 284 2.84 -14.78 -17.60
N PRO A 285 3.47 -15.79 -18.21
CA PRO A 285 4.18 -15.59 -19.48
C PRO A 285 3.24 -15.20 -20.63
N ASN A 286 3.71 -14.32 -21.53
CA ASN A 286 3.00 -13.85 -22.73
C ASN A 286 3.93 -13.83 -23.97
N GLY A 287 4.45 -14.99 -24.36
CA GLY A 287 5.31 -15.16 -25.54
C GLY A 287 6.80 -15.28 -25.22
N ASP A 288 7.65 -15.00 -26.21
CA ASP A 288 9.11 -15.28 -26.24
C ASP A 288 9.96 -14.44 -25.25
N ASP A 289 9.37 -13.87 -24.19
CA ASP A 289 9.98 -13.19 -23.00
C ASP A 289 9.02 -12.15 -22.37
N GLY A 290 7.77 -12.05 -22.84
CA GLY A 290 6.78 -11.11 -22.30
C GLY A 290 6.13 -11.61 -21.00
N GLN A 291 5.73 -10.69 -20.14
CA GLN A 291 4.89 -10.95 -18.97
C GLN A 291 3.49 -10.36 -19.21
N ARG A 292 2.48 -10.96 -18.58
CA ARG A 292 1.10 -10.47 -18.53
C ARG A 292 0.61 -10.49 -17.09
N ILE A 293 0.04 -9.38 -16.65
CA ILE A 293 -0.69 -9.28 -15.40
C ILE A 293 -2.13 -9.74 -15.66
N LEU A 294 -2.65 -10.61 -14.79
CA LEU A 294 -4.07 -10.95 -14.71
C LEU A 294 -4.61 -10.41 -13.39
N LEU A 295 -5.47 -9.40 -13.46
CA LEU A 295 -6.04 -8.72 -12.30
C LEU A 295 -7.52 -9.10 -12.15
N PRO A 296 -7.87 -9.90 -11.12
CA PRO A 296 -9.24 -10.26 -10.83
C PRO A 296 -10.00 -9.09 -10.15
N TYR A 297 -11.21 -8.73 -10.61
CA TYR A 297 -12.12 -7.79 -9.94
C TYR A 297 -13.62 -8.11 -10.12
N SER A 298 -14.46 -7.69 -9.17
CA SER A 298 -15.91 -7.94 -9.19
C SER A 298 -16.62 -7.04 -10.21
N ALA A 299 -17.67 -7.58 -10.83
CA ALA A 299 -18.53 -6.89 -11.79
C ALA A 299 -20.01 -6.99 -11.38
N HIS A 300 -20.27 -6.73 -10.11
CA HIS A 300 -21.60 -6.75 -9.54
C HIS A 300 -21.71 -5.80 -8.32
N GLU A 301 -22.93 -5.53 -7.89
CA GLU A 301 -23.18 -4.80 -6.66
C GLU A 301 -22.75 -5.59 -5.42
N ASP A 302 -22.37 -4.90 -4.35
CA ASP A 302 -22.08 -5.53 -3.06
C ASP A 302 -23.37 -6.10 -2.44
N ALA A 303 -23.73 -7.30 -2.88
CA ALA A 303 -24.89 -8.07 -2.46
C ALA A 303 -24.57 -9.56 -2.42
N ILE A 304 -25.13 -10.25 -1.42
CA ILE A 304 -24.77 -11.63 -1.10
C ILE A 304 -25.25 -12.67 -2.14
N ASP A 305 -26.24 -12.31 -2.95
CA ASP A 305 -26.77 -13.13 -4.05
C ASP A 305 -26.38 -12.61 -5.44
N ALA A 306 -25.47 -11.64 -5.51
CA ALA A 306 -24.89 -11.17 -6.75
C ALA A 306 -23.71 -12.05 -7.17
N SER A 307 -23.49 -12.14 -8.48
CA SER A 307 -22.38 -12.87 -9.09
C SER A 307 -21.94 -12.18 -10.37
N GLY A 308 -20.75 -12.52 -10.83
CA GLY A 308 -20.15 -11.87 -11.99
C GLY A 308 -18.78 -11.33 -11.65
N PHE A 309 -17.77 -11.89 -12.29
CA PHE A 309 -16.40 -11.50 -12.05
C PHE A 309 -15.68 -11.27 -13.36
N LEU A 310 -14.73 -10.34 -13.38
CA LEU A 310 -13.95 -9.98 -14.57
C LEU A 310 -12.45 -10.13 -14.31
N ILE A 311 -11.70 -10.24 -15.41
CA ILE A 311 -10.24 -10.23 -15.40
C ILE A 311 -9.80 -9.05 -16.26
N GLY A 312 -9.01 -8.15 -15.67
CA GLY A 312 -8.22 -7.17 -16.40
C GLY A 312 -6.90 -7.80 -16.80
N ALA A 313 -6.41 -7.51 -18.00
CA ALA A 313 -5.10 -7.97 -18.44
C ALA A 313 -4.23 -6.80 -18.92
N SER A 314 -2.94 -6.87 -18.60
CA SER A 314 -1.93 -5.90 -19.04
C SER A 314 -0.66 -6.61 -19.49
N ASP A 315 -0.09 -6.15 -20.61
CA ASP A 315 1.15 -6.67 -21.21
C ASP A 315 2.34 -5.69 -21.07
N ASP A 316 2.13 -4.57 -20.37
CA ASP A 316 3.05 -3.43 -20.28
C ASP A 316 3.24 -2.94 -18.84
N GLY A 317 3.17 -3.85 -17.88
CA GLY A 317 3.43 -3.54 -16.46
C GLY A 317 2.34 -2.69 -15.81
N GLY A 318 1.10 -2.76 -16.30
CA GLY A 318 -0.03 -1.97 -15.79
C GLY A 318 -0.17 -0.58 -16.42
N ALA A 319 0.64 -0.23 -17.41
CA ALA A 319 0.54 1.05 -18.11
C ALA A 319 -0.70 1.16 -19.02
N SER A 320 -1.24 0.03 -19.47
CA SER A 320 -2.53 -0.06 -20.12
C SER A 320 -3.22 -1.41 -19.88
N TRP A 321 -4.55 -1.40 -19.93
CA TRP A 321 -5.39 -2.57 -19.63
C TRP A 321 -6.34 -2.90 -20.78
N PHE A 322 -6.64 -4.19 -20.91
CA PHE A 322 -7.67 -4.72 -21.79
C PHE A 322 -8.43 -5.84 -21.09
N SER A 323 -9.63 -6.15 -21.60
CA SER A 323 -10.45 -7.22 -21.03
C SER A 323 -9.81 -8.59 -21.22
N GLY A 324 -9.66 -9.32 -20.12
CA GLY A 324 -9.27 -10.72 -20.04
C GLY A 324 -10.46 -11.69 -19.98
N ALA A 325 -11.65 -11.29 -20.46
CA ALA A 325 -12.85 -12.12 -20.38
C ALA A 325 -12.70 -13.53 -21.00
N ASP A 326 -11.90 -13.66 -22.07
CA ASP A 326 -11.65 -14.95 -22.75
C ASP A 326 -10.84 -15.95 -21.90
N ILE A 327 -10.15 -15.47 -20.87
CA ILE A 327 -9.29 -16.25 -19.97
C ILE A 327 -9.83 -16.27 -18.53
N ASN A 328 -11.07 -15.84 -18.32
CA ASN A 328 -11.71 -15.84 -17.01
C ASN A 328 -12.03 -17.29 -16.55
N PRO A 329 -11.46 -17.76 -15.43
CA PRO A 329 -11.65 -19.13 -14.96
C PRO A 329 -13.04 -19.41 -14.38
N MET A 330 -13.79 -18.40 -13.96
CA MET A 330 -15.07 -18.56 -13.24
C MET A 330 -15.95 -17.31 -13.38
N PRO A 331 -16.47 -16.98 -14.58
CA PRO A 331 -17.21 -15.73 -14.81
C PRO A 331 -18.51 -15.61 -14.01
N GLU A 332 -19.05 -16.73 -13.51
CA GLU A 332 -20.30 -16.79 -12.73
C GLU A 332 -20.07 -16.83 -11.21
N ALA A 333 -18.82 -16.78 -10.74
CA ALA A 333 -18.51 -16.67 -9.31
C ALA A 333 -18.78 -15.24 -8.80
N SER A 334 -19.01 -15.09 -7.51
CA SER A 334 -19.10 -13.76 -6.86
C SER A 334 -17.72 -13.15 -6.60
N GLY A 335 -16.70 -13.99 -6.49
CA GLY A 335 -15.31 -13.57 -6.37
C GLY A 335 -14.41 -14.77 -6.57
N ILE A 336 -13.15 -14.53 -6.92
CA ILE A 336 -12.13 -15.56 -6.96
C ILE A 336 -10.85 -15.10 -6.30
N THR A 337 -10.18 -16.01 -5.62
CA THR A 337 -8.74 -15.88 -5.41
C THR A 337 -8.03 -16.51 -6.59
N LEU A 338 -7.04 -15.83 -7.18
CA LEU A 338 -6.20 -16.36 -8.24
C LEU A 338 -4.75 -16.44 -7.76
N THR A 339 -4.11 -17.61 -7.91
CA THR A 339 -2.75 -17.82 -7.42
C THR A 339 -1.92 -18.61 -8.43
N LYS A 340 -0.65 -18.22 -8.58
CA LYS A 340 0.35 -18.95 -9.36
C LYS A 340 1.14 -19.87 -8.44
N LEU A 341 1.04 -21.17 -8.68
CA LEU A 341 1.79 -22.18 -7.96
C LEU A 341 3.23 -22.25 -8.49
N ARG A 342 4.12 -22.86 -7.69
CA ARG A 342 5.55 -22.96 -7.97
C ARG A 342 5.87 -23.72 -9.25
N ASN A 343 5.00 -24.65 -9.64
CA ASN A 343 5.13 -25.35 -10.91
C ASN A 343 4.68 -24.55 -12.13
N GLY A 344 4.20 -23.31 -11.93
CA GLY A 344 3.69 -22.44 -12.98
C GLY A 344 2.20 -22.60 -13.26
N ASP A 345 1.54 -23.60 -12.65
CA ASP A 345 0.09 -23.74 -12.76
C ASP A 345 -0.60 -22.56 -12.08
N LEU A 346 -1.74 -22.15 -12.62
CA LEU A 346 -2.64 -21.23 -11.94
C LEU A 346 -3.76 -22.02 -11.26
N ILE A 347 -4.15 -21.60 -10.07
CA ILE A 347 -5.35 -22.06 -9.39
C ILE A 347 -6.23 -20.86 -9.06
N ALA A 348 -7.48 -20.93 -9.48
CA ALA A 348 -8.54 -20.04 -9.02
C ALA A 348 -9.43 -20.80 -8.03
N VAL A 349 -9.80 -20.15 -6.92
CA VAL A 349 -10.69 -20.69 -5.88
C VAL A 349 -11.90 -19.77 -5.75
N ASP A 350 -13.10 -20.33 -5.82
CA ASP A 350 -14.36 -19.57 -5.63
C ASP A 350 -14.42 -19.01 -4.21
N TYR A 351 -14.77 -17.73 -4.10
CA TYR A 351 -14.99 -17.05 -2.83
C TYR A 351 -16.10 -17.72 -2.00
N ASN A 352 -17.15 -18.20 -2.65
CA ASN A 352 -18.24 -18.88 -1.96
C ASN A 352 -18.03 -20.39 -1.90
N SER A 353 -18.28 -20.96 -0.73
CA SER A 353 -18.50 -22.40 -0.57
C SER A 353 -20.01 -22.71 -0.52
N PHE A 354 -20.40 -23.97 -0.75
CA PHE A 354 -21.82 -24.38 -0.79
C PHE A 354 -22.08 -25.63 0.06
N MET A 355 -23.00 -25.58 1.02
CA MET A 355 -23.29 -26.69 1.94
C MET A 355 -23.57 -28.01 1.21
N VAL A 356 -23.02 -29.10 1.74
CA VAL A 356 -23.27 -30.45 1.26
C VAL A 356 -24.46 -31.05 2.00
N ASP A 357 -25.50 -31.43 1.26
CA ASP A 357 -26.70 -32.09 1.79
C ASP A 357 -26.36 -33.36 2.57
N GLY A 358 -26.91 -33.49 3.78
CA GLY A 358 -26.74 -34.67 4.63
C GLY A 358 -25.39 -34.78 5.34
N SER A 359 -24.58 -33.70 5.32
CA SER A 359 -23.31 -33.61 6.05
C SER A 359 -23.45 -33.11 7.51
N ASP A 360 -24.68 -32.91 7.99
CA ASP A 360 -24.96 -32.22 9.27
C ASP A 360 -24.26 -30.85 9.34
N ASN A 361 -24.25 -30.12 8.21
CA ASN A 361 -23.59 -28.82 8.00
C ASN A 361 -22.08 -28.79 8.30
N ARG A 362 -21.39 -29.93 8.20
CA ARG A 362 -19.93 -29.99 8.41
C ARG A 362 -19.10 -30.02 7.14
N GLN A 363 -19.77 -30.08 5.98
CA GLN A 363 -19.08 -30.05 4.70
C GLN A 363 -19.70 -29.00 3.79
N ALA A 364 -18.85 -28.28 3.08
CA ALA A 364 -19.22 -27.38 2.01
C ALA A 364 -18.36 -27.68 0.78
N THR A 365 -18.95 -27.63 -0.40
CA THR A 365 -18.26 -27.75 -1.67
C THR A 365 -17.40 -26.51 -1.88
N VAL A 366 -16.15 -26.72 -2.27
CA VAL A 366 -15.23 -25.68 -2.74
C VAL A 366 -14.95 -25.94 -4.21
N GLU A 367 -15.15 -24.93 -5.05
CA GLU A 367 -14.91 -25.01 -6.47
C GLU A 367 -13.57 -24.38 -6.83
N THR A 368 -12.82 -25.05 -7.70
CA THR A 368 -11.53 -24.58 -8.17
C THR A 368 -11.41 -24.71 -9.68
N SER A 369 -10.60 -23.85 -10.30
CA SER A 369 -10.25 -23.94 -11.72
C SER A 369 -8.73 -23.92 -11.81
N VAL A 370 -8.14 -24.85 -12.57
CA VAL A 370 -6.67 -24.93 -12.72
C VAL A 370 -6.26 -24.78 -14.17
N SER A 371 -5.18 -24.06 -14.40
CA SER A 371 -4.55 -23.91 -15.72
C SER A 371 -3.09 -24.33 -15.64
N ASP A 372 -2.61 -25.07 -16.65
CA ASP A 372 -1.21 -25.44 -16.84
C ASP A 372 -0.54 -24.69 -18.01
N ASP A 373 -1.24 -23.70 -18.57
CA ASP A 373 -0.86 -22.97 -19.80
C ASP A 373 -0.94 -21.44 -19.66
N GLY A 374 -0.78 -20.95 -18.42
CA GLY A 374 -0.75 -19.50 -18.14
C GLY A 374 -2.11 -18.82 -18.24
N GLY A 375 -3.20 -19.58 -18.01
CA GLY A 375 -4.58 -19.09 -18.03
C GLY A 375 -5.26 -19.18 -19.39
N ALA A 376 -4.62 -19.76 -20.41
CA ALA A 376 -5.21 -19.89 -21.74
C ALA A 376 -6.35 -20.93 -21.79
N SER A 377 -6.29 -21.96 -20.94
CA SER A 377 -7.37 -22.92 -20.73
C SER A 377 -7.45 -23.39 -19.28
N TRP A 378 -8.64 -23.85 -18.87
CA TRP A 378 -8.96 -24.15 -17.47
C TRP A 378 -9.65 -25.50 -17.31
N GLU A 379 -9.20 -26.29 -16.34
CA GLU A 379 -9.87 -27.46 -15.81
C GLU A 379 -10.65 -27.09 -14.55
N HIS A 380 -11.98 -27.14 -14.64
CA HIS A 380 -12.86 -26.96 -13.48
C HIS A 380 -12.91 -28.23 -12.63
N ARG A 381 -12.70 -28.06 -11.33
CA ARG A 381 -12.71 -29.11 -10.32
C ARG A 381 -13.62 -28.68 -9.18
N SER A 382 -14.01 -29.67 -8.39
CA SER A 382 -14.82 -29.46 -7.20
C SER A 382 -14.41 -30.49 -6.17
N GLY A 383 -14.21 -30.05 -4.93
CA GLY A 383 -14.04 -30.92 -3.79
C GLY A 383 -14.72 -30.31 -2.56
N VAL A 384 -14.28 -30.68 -1.37
CA VAL A 384 -14.99 -30.31 -0.13
C VAL A 384 -14.05 -29.70 0.90
N MET A 385 -14.54 -28.71 1.63
CA MET A 385 -14.02 -28.34 2.93
C MET A 385 -14.78 -29.11 4.02
N GLU A 386 -14.05 -29.60 5.02
CA GLU A 386 -14.61 -30.25 6.20
C GLU A 386 -14.29 -29.46 7.47
N THR A 387 -15.33 -29.22 8.29
CA THR A 387 -15.22 -28.47 9.54
C THR A 387 -15.48 -29.35 10.77
N PRO A 388 -14.80 -29.10 11.90
CA PRO A 388 -15.03 -29.86 13.14
C PRO A 388 -16.43 -29.62 13.74
N GLU A 389 -16.99 -28.43 13.49
CA GLU A 389 -18.28 -27.99 14.03
C GLU A 389 -19.28 -27.68 12.90
N PRO A 390 -20.60 -27.81 13.14
CA PRO A 390 -21.60 -27.40 12.16
C PRO A 390 -21.46 -25.92 11.81
N MET A 391 -21.41 -25.65 10.52
CA MET A 391 -21.43 -24.30 9.95
C MET A 391 -22.84 -23.69 10.03
N ARG A 392 -22.90 -22.36 10.19
CA ARG A 392 -24.08 -21.54 9.89
C ARG A 392 -23.85 -20.87 8.52
N PRO A 393 -24.78 -20.94 7.55
CA PRO A 393 -24.62 -20.25 6.26
C PRO A 393 -24.19 -18.79 6.43
N ILE A 394 -23.22 -18.34 5.62
CA ILE A 394 -22.72 -16.95 5.63
C ILE A 394 -23.81 -15.95 5.22
N GLY A 395 -24.83 -16.41 4.49
CA GLY A 395 -25.94 -15.60 4.01
C GLY A 395 -27.26 -16.37 3.92
N ASP A 396 -28.36 -15.61 3.96
CA ASP A 396 -29.73 -16.12 3.86
C ASP A 396 -30.18 -16.41 2.41
N SER A 397 -29.44 -15.90 1.43
CA SER A 397 -29.62 -16.16 0.00
C SER A 397 -28.32 -16.70 -0.62
N SER A 398 -28.38 -17.11 -1.88
CA SER A 398 -27.25 -17.67 -2.61
C SER A 398 -27.24 -17.14 -4.04
N PRO A 399 -26.06 -16.81 -4.60
CA PRO A 399 -25.91 -16.47 -6.01
C PRO A 399 -26.25 -17.65 -6.93
N ARG A 400 -26.30 -18.88 -6.37
CA ARG A 400 -26.65 -20.10 -7.10
C ARG A 400 -28.03 -20.62 -6.66
N PRO A 401 -29.09 -20.42 -7.47
CA PRO A 401 -30.45 -20.81 -7.10
C PRO A 401 -30.56 -22.28 -6.70
N GLY A 402 -31.13 -22.53 -5.51
CA GLY A 402 -31.36 -23.88 -4.99
C GLY A 402 -30.18 -24.48 -4.22
N THR A 403 -29.11 -23.72 -4.01
CA THR A 403 -28.01 -24.08 -3.10
C THR A 403 -28.11 -23.30 -1.79
N THR A 404 -27.44 -23.80 -0.76
CA THR A 404 -27.24 -23.09 0.50
C THR A 404 -25.76 -22.73 0.61
N LEU A 405 -25.45 -21.46 0.88
CA LEU A 405 -24.07 -21.05 1.09
C LEU A 405 -23.45 -21.80 2.27
N GLY A 406 -22.17 -22.15 2.15
CA GLY A 406 -21.36 -22.64 3.25
C GLY A 406 -21.23 -21.59 4.36
N GLY A 407 -20.67 -22.00 5.49
CA GLY A 407 -20.50 -21.08 6.61
C GLY A 407 -19.29 -20.18 6.52
N PHE A 408 -18.37 -20.49 5.60
CA PHE A 408 -17.13 -19.75 5.40
C PHE A 408 -16.95 -19.38 3.94
N VAL A 409 -16.49 -18.16 3.71
CA VAL A 409 -15.99 -17.68 2.43
C VAL A 409 -14.47 -17.74 2.41
N LEU A 410 -13.88 -17.99 1.25
CA LEU A 410 -12.45 -18.19 1.06
C LEU A 410 -11.87 -16.97 0.34
N LEU A 411 -10.85 -16.36 0.90
CA LEU A 411 -10.30 -15.10 0.37
C LEU A 411 -8.78 -15.05 0.54
N HIS A 412 -8.13 -14.29 -0.35
CA HIS A 412 -6.69 -14.04 -0.45
C HIS A 412 -5.85 -15.20 -0.97
N THR A 413 -4.71 -14.84 -1.57
CA THR A 413 -3.76 -15.71 -2.27
C THR A 413 -3.43 -16.98 -1.48
N LEU A 414 -3.37 -18.12 -2.17
CA LEU A 414 -2.97 -19.37 -1.55
C LEU A 414 -1.49 -19.32 -1.19
N LEU A 415 -1.16 -19.79 0.01
CA LEU A 415 0.23 -20.03 0.40
C LEU A 415 0.62 -21.48 0.03
N GLU A 416 1.72 -21.65 -0.69
CA GLU A 416 2.27 -22.97 -1.06
C GLU A 416 3.60 -23.24 -0.34
N ASP A 417 3.61 -24.29 0.47
CA ASP A 417 4.82 -24.80 1.10
C ASP A 417 5.66 -25.65 0.13
N PRO A 418 6.97 -25.83 0.40
CA PRO A 418 7.88 -26.59 -0.46
C PRO A 418 7.44 -28.02 -0.81
N ASP A 419 6.62 -28.66 0.03
CA ASP A 419 6.11 -30.00 -0.20
C ASP A 419 4.82 -30.05 -1.03
N GLY A 420 4.29 -28.89 -1.43
CA GLY A 420 3.06 -28.72 -2.20
C GLY A 420 1.79 -28.64 -1.35
N THR A 421 1.92 -28.57 -0.02
CA THR A 421 0.81 -28.22 0.87
C THR A 421 0.33 -26.81 0.58
N LEU A 422 -0.98 -26.65 0.44
CA LEU A 422 -1.63 -25.37 0.18
C LEU A 422 -2.41 -24.92 1.41
N TYR A 423 -2.32 -23.64 1.72
CA TYR A 423 -3.14 -22.99 2.74
C TYR A 423 -3.99 -21.89 2.12
N ILE A 424 -5.20 -21.72 2.64
CA ILE A 424 -6.07 -20.60 2.27
C ILE A 424 -6.84 -20.10 3.49
N SER A 425 -6.96 -18.79 3.58
CA SER A 425 -7.73 -18.10 4.60
C SER A 425 -9.23 -18.26 4.35
N ALA A 426 -10.00 -18.44 5.42
CA ALA A 426 -11.45 -18.44 5.34
C ALA A 426 -12.08 -17.81 6.60
N TYR A 427 -13.11 -16.99 6.41
CA TYR A 427 -13.84 -16.37 7.52
C TYR A 427 -15.33 -16.62 7.41
N GLY A 428 -16.02 -16.64 8.55
CA GLY A 428 -17.41 -17.03 8.59
C GLY A 428 -17.91 -17.47 9.96
N TYR A 429 -18.81 -18.46 9.97
CA TYR A 429 -19.56 -18.86 11.16
C TYR A 429 -19.67 -20.38 11.35
N TYR A 430 -19.42 -20.82 12.57
CA TYR A 430 -20.08 -21.98 13.16
C TYR A 430 -21.47 -21.62 13.71
N GLU A 431 -22.28 -22.63 14.00
CA GLU A 431 -23.68 -22.47 14.47
C GLU A 431 -23.80 -21.58 15.72
N GLY A 432 -22.78 -21.57 16.58
CA GLY A 432 -22.75 -20.81 17.83
C GLY A 432 -22.21 -19.38 17.73
N ASP A 433 -21.68 -18.96 16.58
CA ASP A 433 -21.03 -17.66 16.46
C ASP A 433 -22.02 -16.51 16.30
N GLU A 434 -21.73 -15.38 16.93
CA GLU A 434 -22.47 -14.14 16.76
C GLU A 434 -21.87 -13.29 15.63
N ASN A 435 -20.54 -13.12 15.65
CA ASN A 435 -19.72 -12.38 14.69
C ASN A 435 -18.77 -13.32 13.91
N TYR A 436 -18.10 -12.82 12.88
CA TYR A 436 -17.17 -13.62 12.09
C TYR A 436 -16.07 -14.21 12.97
N ARG A 437 -15.67 -15.44 12.65
CA ARG A 437 -14.41 -16.04 13.07
C ARG A 437 -13.50 -16.24 11.86
N GLN A 438 -12.19 -16.20 12.10
CA GLN A 438 -11.18 -16.47 11.09
C GLN A 438 -10.57 -17.86 11.31
N ILE A 439 -10.49 -18.66 10.25
CA ILE A 439 -9.87 -19.98 10.24
C ILE A 439 -8.82 -20.08 9.12
N LEU A 440 -7.91 -21.04 9.25
CA LEU A 440 -7.01 -21.46 8.18
C LEU A 440 -7.44 -22.83 7.66
N LEU A 441 -7.60 -22.95 6.35
CA LEU A 441 -7.82 -24.21 5.66
C LEU A 441 -6.49 -24.72 5.07
N VAL A 442 -6.30 -26.04 5.09
CA VAL A 442 -5.13 -26.71 4.51
C VAL A 442 -5.55 -27.80 3.53
N SER A 443 -4.80 -27.95 2.44
CA SER A 443 -4.97 -28.98 1.42
C SER A 443 -3.64 -29.67 1.10
N HIS A 444 -3.67 -31.00 1.06
CA HIS A 444 -2.53 -31.84 0.68
C HIS A 444 -2.74 -32.54 -0.67
N ASP A 445 -3.79 -32.18 -1.42
CA ASP A 445 -4.17 -32.81 -2.69
C ASP A 445 -4.35 -31.81 -3.83
N ARG A 446 -3.56 -30.73 -3.79
CA ARG A 446 -3.52 -29.63 -4.78
C ARG A 446 -4.84 -28.86 -4.84
N GLY A 447 -5.39 -28.55 -3.67
CA GLY A 447 -6.56 -27.67 -3.51
C GLY A 447 -7.88 -28.33 -3.89
N VAL A 448 -7.97 -29.66 -3.87
CA VAL A 448 -9.23 -30.37 -4.13
C VAL A 448 -10.03 -30.46 -2.84
N ASN A 449 -9.47 -31.04 -1.78
CA ASN A 449 -10.10 -31.13 -0.47
C ASN A 449 -9.35 -30.31 0.56
N TRP A 450 -10.12 -29.79 1.52
CA TRP A 450 -9.65 -28.86 2.53
C TRP A 450 -10.10 -29.31 3.92
N GLU A 451 -9.21 -29.20 4.89
CA GLU A 451 -9.53 -29.38 6.32
C GLU A 451 -9.12 -28.14 7.10
N VAL A 452 -9.74 -27.93 8.26
CA VAL A 452 -9.38 -26.81 9.14
C VAL A 452 -8.04 -27.12 9.83
N ALA A 453 -7.00 -26.34 9.53
CA ALA A 453 -5.71 -26.41 10.21
C ALA A 453 -5.82 -25.86 11.64
N GLY A 454 -6.49 -24.71 11.79
CA GLY A 454 -6.69 -24.06 13.09
C GLY A 454 -7.66 -22.88 13.00
N THR A 455 -8.18 -22.47 14.17
CA THR A 455 -8.85 -21.18 14.34
C THR A 455 -7.79 -20.13 14.57
N VAL A 456 -7.75 -19.10 13.72
CA VAL A 456 -6.77 -18.01 13.79
C VAL A 456 -7.21 -16.98 14.83
N ALA A 457 -8.46 -16.57 14.77
CA ALA A 457 -9.04 -15.60 15.69
C ALA A 457 -10.55 -15.86 15.87
N GLU A 458 -11.00 -15.74 17.11
CA GLU A 458 -12.42 -15.75 17.48
C GLU A 458 -12.93 -14.31 17.62
N PRO A 459 -14.24 -14.06 17.47
CA PRO A 459 -14.79 -12.73 17.73
C PRO A 459 -14.61 -12.33 19.19
N ASP A 460 -14.21 -11.08 19.41
CA ASP A 460 -14.07 -10.45 20.71
C ASP A 460 -15.46 -10.12 21.28
N PRO A 461 -15.90 -10.80 22.35
CA PRO A 461 -17.20 -10.53 22.95
C PRO A 461 -17.31 -9.15 23.60
N GLU A 462 -16.18 -8.48 23.89
CA GLU A 462 -16.18 -7.11 24.44
C GLU A 462 -16.56 -6.08 23.36
N GLN A 463 -16.38 -6.41 22.08
CA GLN A 463 -16.73 -5.55 20.94
C GLN A 463 -18.09 -5.86 20.32
N ALA A 464 -18.83 -6.87 20.82
CA ALA A 464 -20.10 -7.31 20.23
C ALA A 464 -21.17 -6.21 20.10
N ASP A 465 -21.13 -5.18 20.95
CA ASP A 465 -22.05 -4.03 20.92
C ASP A 465 -21.54 -2.86 20.05
N VAL A 466 -20.31 -2.93 19.52
CA VAL A 466 -19.74 -1.91 18.65
C VAL A 466 -20.36 -2.06 17.26
N GLN A 467 -21.13 -1.07 16.81
CA GLN A 467 -21.83 -1.12 15.52
C GLN A 467 -20.92 -1.42 14.33
N ALA A 468 -19.68 -0.95 14.39
CA ALA A 468 -18.71 -1.13 13.32
C ALA A 468 -18.04 -2.51 13.29
N TYR A 469 -18.24 -3.33 14.33
CA TYR A 469 -17.54 -4.57 14.54
C TYR A 469 -18.25 -5.75 13.88
N ASP A 470 -17.54 -6.44 13.00
CA ASP A 470 -18.01 -7.61 12.27
C ASP A 470 -17.40 -8.92 12.80
N GLY A 471 -16.24 -8.85 13.48
CA GLY A 471 -15.39 -9.99 13.83
C GLY A 471 -14.16 -10.10 12.93
N PRO A 472 -13.14 -10.88 13.32
CA PRO A 472 -11.97 -11.15 12.47
C PRO A 472 -12.39 -11.79 11.15
N SER A 473 -12.00 -11.15 10.05
CA SER A 473 -12.39 -11.52 8.68
C SER A 473 -11.34 -11.10 7.66
N GLU A 474 -11.53 -11.53 6.41
CA GLU A 474 -10.71 -11.15 5.25
C GLU A 474 -9.19 -11.31 5.51
N GLY A 475 -8.79 -12.35 6.24
CA GLY A 475 -7.41 -12.50 6.68
C GLY A 475 -6.42 -12.76 5.55
N ALA A 476 -5.47 -11.86 5.30
CA ALA A 476 -4.34 -12.10 4.39
C ALA A 476 -3.23 -12.84 5.15
N ILE A 477 -2.65 -13.88 4.55
CA ILE A 477 -1.66 -14.76 5.19
C ILE A 477 -0.36 -14.79 4.40
N GLU A 478 0.77 -14.76 5.11
CA GLU A 478 2.10 -14.87 4.53
C GLU A 478 3.02 -15.75 5.39
N ARG A 479 3.97 -16.46 4.76
CA ARG A 479 5.03 -17.18 5.48
C ARG A 479 6.30 -16.33 5.55
N LEU A 480 6.71 -16.04 6.77
CA LEU A 480 7.80 -15.11 7.04
C LEU A 480 9.16 -15.81 6.98
N SER A 481 10.24 -15.01 6.96
CA SER A 481 11.60 -15.54 6.81
C SER A 481 12.09 -16.40 7.98
N ASP A 482 11.48 -16.27 9.15
CA ASP A 482 11.74 -17.13 10.32
C ASP A 482 10.95 -18.46 10.28
N GLY A 483 10.11 -18.65 9.27
CA GLY A 483 9.26 -19.82 9.06
C GLY A 483 7.87 -19.70 9.69
N SER A 484 7.60 -18.67 10.50
CA SER A 484 6.27 -18.44 11.08
C SER A 484 5.25 -18.01 10.03
N LEU A 485 3.97 -18.27 10.30
CA LEU A 485 2.85 -17.72 9.53
C LEU A 485 2.32 -16.49 10.23
N LEU A 486 2.12 -15.41 9.48
CA LEU A 486 1.43 -14.21 9.94
C LEU A 486 0.11 -14.09 9.19
N MET A 487 -0.99 -13.84 9.90
CA MET A 487 -2.26 -13.47 9.28
C MET A 487 -2.70 -12.09 9.77
N VAL A 488 -2.94 -11.17 8.83
CA VAL A 488 -3.47 -9.82 9.06
C VAL A 488 -4.95 -9.81 8.70
N MET A 489 -5.83 -9.33 9.58
CA MET A 489 -7.27 -9.52 9.50
C MET A 489 -8.04 -8.21 9.73
N ARG A 490 -9.05 -7.99 8.89
CA ARG A 490 -10.08 -6.99 9.11
C ARG A 490 -10.90 -7.36 10.36
N THR A 491 -11.37 -6.36 11.10
CA THR A 491 -12.29 -6.54 12.26
C THR A 491 -13.68 -5.94 12.05
N GLY A 492 -13.81 -5.01 11.10
CA GLY A 492 -15.02 -4.21 10.93
C GLY A 492 -14.79 -3.12 9.89
N TRP A 493 -15.38 -1.94 10.07
CA TRP A 493 -15.11 -0.78 9.22
C TRP A 493 -14.55 0.39 10.04
N HIS A 494 -13.42 0.95 9.60
CA HIS A 494 -12.69 2.02 10.32
C HIS A 494 -12.32 1.63 11.77
N LEU A 495 -12.17 0.32 12.01
CA LEU A 495 -11.62 -0.25 13.24
C LEU A 495 -10.16 -0.68 12.99
N PRO A 496 -9.33 -0.78 14.05
CA PRO A 496 -7.96 -1.26 13.92
C PRO A 496 -7.87 -2.61 13.20
N MET A 497 -6.90 -2.69 12.30
CA MET A 497 -6.43 -3.93 11.67
C MET A 497 -5.72 -4.75 12.74
N ILE A 498 -5.99 -6.05 12.80
CA ILE A 498 -5.35 -6.95 13.77
C ILE A 498 -4.49 -7.99 13.06
N TYR A 499 -3.57 -8.61 13.79
CA TYR A 499 -2.79 -9.73 13.31
C TYR A 499 -2.71 -10.86 14.34
N SER A 500 -2.41 -12.07 13.88
CA SER A 500 -2.02 -13.19 14.73
C SER A 500 -0.93 -14.03 14.05
N ARG A 501 -0.14 -14.75 14.84
CA ARG A 501 1.02 -15.53 14.37
C ARG A 501 0.95 -16.99 14.77
N SER A 502 1.36 -17.87 13.86
CA SER A 502 1.56 -19.30 14.12
C SER A 502 3.02 -19.71 13.96
N PHE A 503 3.50 -20.57 14.85
CA PHE A 503 4.84 -21.15 14.84
C PHE A 503 4.82 -22.68 14.60
N ASP A 504 3.66 -23.23 14.25
CA ASP A 504 3.42 -24.67 14.07
C ASP A 504 2.52 -24.94 12.86
N ASP A 505 2.77 -24.21 11.77
CA ASP A 505 2.10 -24.37 10.47
C ASP A 505 0.58 -24.21 10.52
N GLY A 506 0.11 -23.25 11.32
CA GLY A 506 -1.27 -22.82 11.38
C GLY A 506 -2.15 -23.64 12.32
N VAL A 507 -1.56 -24.55 13.10
CA VAL A 507 -2.28 -25.39 14.08
C VAL A 507 -2.69 -24.57 15.30
N THR A 508 -1.78 -23.76 15.83
CA THR A 508 -2.05 -22.81 16.93
C THR A 508 -1.60 -21.40 16.57
N TRP A 509 -2.31 -20.43 17.15
CA TRP A 509 -2.14 -19.01 16.86
C TRP A 509 -1.99 -18.23 18.17
N THR A 510 -1.24 -17.13 18.13
CA THR A 510 -1.16 -16.19 19.25
C THR A 510 -2.49 -15.47 19.46
N GLU A 511 -2.66 -14.86 20.63
CA GLU A 511 -3.76 -13.91 20.81
C GLU A 511 -3.66 -12.81 19.73
N PRO A 512 -4.78 -12.40 19.10
CA PRO A 512 -4.74 -11.33 18.13
C PRO A 512 -4.35 -9.98 18.78
N GLU A 513 -3.53 -9.22 18.07
CA GLU A 513 -3.06 -7.89 18.49
C GLU A 513 -3.34 -6.86 17.39
N GLU A 514 -3.54 -5.59 17.76
CA GLU A 514 -3.70 -4.49 16.81
C GLU A 514 -2.35 -4.19 16.11
N ILE A 515 -2.41 -3.79 14.84
CA ILE A 515 -1.22 -3.35 14.11
C ILE A 515 -0.96 -1.88 14.42
N GLU A 516 0.18 -1.64 15.04
CA GLU A 516 0.75 -0.31 15.24
C GLU A 516 1.75 0.01 14.10
N VAL A 517 1.71 1.25 13.59
CA VAL A 517 2.54 1.71 12.47
C VAL A 517 3.30 2.99 12.79
N GLY A 518 4.49 3.11 12.19
CA GLY A 518 5.40 4.23 12.40
C GLY A 518 6.05 4.23 13.79
N PRO A 519 7.02 5.13 14.01
CA PRO A 519 7.77 5.20 15.27
C PRO A 519 6.93 5.62 16.49
N ALA A 520 5.74 6.16 16.24
CA ALA A 520 4.81 6.66 17.26
C ALA A 520 3.76 5.63 17.70
N GLY A 521 3.60 4.52 16.97
CA GLY A 521 2.59 3.50 17.24
C GLY A 521 1.16 3.96 16.92
N GLN A 522 0.93 4.39 15.67
CA GLN A 522 -0.39 4.80 15.19
C GLN A 522 -1.23 3.57 14.83
N ASP A 523 -2.56 3.67 14.92
CA ASP A 523 -3.44 2.59 14.49
C ASP A 523 -3.44 2.44 12.96
N LEU A 524 -3.23 1.23 12.46
CA LEU A 524 -3.55 0.92 11.06
C LEU A 524 -5.02 0.51 10.96
N LEU A 525 -5.84 1.30 10.26
CA LEU A 525 -7.26 1.00 10.12
C LEU A 525 -7.53 -0.02 9.01
N SER A 526 -8.66 -0.71 9.09
CA SER A 526 -9.06 -1.77 8.17
C SER A 526 -10.15 -1.35 7.18
N VAL A 527 -10.05 -1.88 5.96
CA VAL A 527 -10.51 -3.22 5.52
C VAL A 527 -9.59 -3.87 4.47
N GLN A 528 -9.90 -5.10 4.06
CA GLN A 528 -9.29 -5.85 2.95
C GLN A 528 -7.75 -5.78 2.89
N PRO A 529 -7.04 -6.40 3.83
CA PRO A 529 -5.59 -6.45 3.77
C PRO A 529 -5.13 -7.24 2.54
N THR A 530 -4.09 -6.79 1.85
CA THR A 530 -3.27 -7.60 0.95
C THR A 530 -1.85 -7.61 1.49
N LEU A 531 -1.28 -8.81 1.66
CA LEU A 531 0.00 -9.03 2.33
C LEU A 531 0.87 -9.92 1.46
N GLU A 532 2.11 -9.50 1.17
CA GLU A 532 3.07 -10.32 0.44
C GLU A 532 4.50 -9.96 0.86
N ARG A 533 5.37 -10.98 0.95
CA ARG A 533 6.80 -10.76 1.19
C ARG A 533 7.53 -10.56 -0.14
N LEU A 534 8.16 -9.40 -0.29
CA LEU A 534 8.94 -9.10 -1.49
C LEU A 534 10.20 -9.97 -1.56
N PRO A 535 10.74 -10.23 -2.76
CA PRO A 535 12.03 -10.90 -2.93
C PRO A 535 13.17 -10.25 -2.15
N THR A 536 13.09 -8.93 -1.96
CA THR A 536 14.04 -8.13 -1.21
C THR A 536 14.03 -8.44 0.29
N GLY A 537 12.96 -9.05 0.79
CA GLY A 537 12.83 -9.53 2.16
C GLY A 537 11.79 -8.77 2.97
N GLU A 538 11.52 -7.53 2.60
CA GLU A 538 10.50 -6.68 3.19
C GLU A 538 9.10 -7.31 3.05
N LEU A 539 8.26 -7.06 4.05
CA LEU A 539 6.86 -7.48 4.07
C LEU A 539 5.97 -6.29 3.74
N LEU A 540 5.23 -6.37 2.64
CA LEU A 540 4.38 -5.28 2.14
C LEU A 540 2.93 -5.54 2.52
N LEU A 541 2.27 -4.53 3.08
CA LEU A 541 0.87 -4.57 3.45
C LEU A 541 0.14 -3.38 2.82
N MET A 542 -0.97 -3.67 2.13
CA MET A 542 -1.93 -2.65 1.71
C MET A 542 -3.27 -2.90 2.41
N VAL A 543 -3.91 -1.83 2.86
CA VAL A 543 -5.22 -1.88 3.50
C VAL A 543 -6.09 -0.74 2.98
N GLY A 544 -7.40 -0.95 3.02
CA GLY A 544 -8.40 0.05 2.66
C GLY A 544 -9.04 0.76 3.86
N ARG A 545 -9.83 1.79 3.56
CA ARG A 545 -10.62 2.66 4.46
C ARG A 545 -9.84 3.34 5.62
N PRO A 546 -9.81 4.70 5.66
CA PRO A 546 -10.62 5.67 4.89
C PRO A 546 -10.13 5.98 3.47
N GLY A 547 -9.03 5.35 3.04
CA GLY A 547 -8.53 5.30 1.67
C GLY A 547 -7.66 4.05 1.52
N LEU A 548 -7.05 3.84 0.36
CA LEU A 548 -6.02 2.81 0.21
C LEU A 548 -4.68 3.33 0.68
N VAL A 549 -4.08 2.65 1.65
CA VAL A 549 -2.76 2.97 2.20
C VAL A 549 -1.86 1.75 2.15
N MET A 550 -0.56 1.98 1.97
CA MET A 550 0.47 0.94 2.01
C MET A 550 1.46 1.20 3.15
N THR A 551 1.94 0.14 3.77
CA THR A 551 3.04 0.17 4.73
C THR A 551 3.96 -1.03 4.50
N VAL A 552 5.22 -0.89 4.87
CA VAL A 552 6.25 -1.91 4.73
C VAL A 552 6.89 -2.20 6.09
N SER A 553 7.17 -3.48 6.36
CA SER A 553 8.03 -3.94 7.45
C SER A 553 9.40 -4.29 6.88
N GLU A 554 10.42 -3.53 7.28
CA GLU A 554 11.80 -3.70 6.80
C GLU A 554 12.40 -5.02 7.28
N SER A 555 12.05 -5.48 8.49
CA SER A 555 12.49 -6.78 9.01
C SER A 555 11.93 -7.95 8.20
N GLY A 556 10.83 -7.74 7.47
CA GLY A 556 10.06 -8.80 6.83
C GLY A 556 9.30 -9.68 7.83
N LEU A 557 9.26 -9.30 9.10
CA LEU A 557 8.59 -10.05 10.16
C LEU A 557 7.28 -9.39 10.60
N GLY A 558 6.96 -8.18 10.14
CA GLY A 558 5.71 -7.49 10.51
C GLY A 558 5.71 -6.93 11.94
N ASP A 559 6.88 -6.55 12.46
CA ASP A 559 7.08 -5.99 13.82
C ASP A 559 7.63 -4.55 13.84
N ASP A 560 7.86 -3.97 12.66
CA ASP A 560 8.51 -2.66 12.46
C ASP A 560 7.89 -1.86 11.30
N TRP A 561 6.57 -1.85 11.21
CA TRP A 561 5.84 -1.21 10.12
C TRP A 561 6.15 0.30 10.00
N SER A 562 6.44 0.74 8.79
CA SER A 562 6.60 2.15 8.42
C SER A 562 5.31 2.95 8.62
N VAL A 563 5.42 4.29 8.62
CA VAL A 563 4.25 5.18 8.53
C VAL A 563 3.47 4.86 7.24
N PRO A 564 2.13 4.67 7.29
CA PRO A 564 1.36 4.34 6.10
C PRO A 564 1.35 5.46 5.09
N VAL A 565 1.55 5.09 3.82
CA VAL A 565 1.52 6.01 2.69
C VAL A 565 0.22 5.86 1.93
N GLY A 566 -0.48 6.97 1.76
CA GLY A 566 -1.69 7.06 0.95
C GLY A 566 -1.42 6.78 -0.53
N VAL A 567 -1.98 5.68 -1.04
CA VAL A 567 -2.00 5.37 -2.46
C VAL A 567 -3.13 6.13 -3.15
N ASP A 568 -4.33 6.08 -2.56
CA ASP A 568 -5.49 6.77 -3.10
C ASP A 568 -6.60 6.91 -2.04
N TYR A 569 -7.02 8.14 -1.78
CA TYR A 569 -8.19 8.48 -0.96
C TYR A 569 -9.33 9.05 -1.81
N ALA A 570 -9.21 9.03 -3.13
CA ALA A 570 -10.21 9.54 -4.06
C ALA A 570 -11.30 8.50 -4.25
N ASN A 571 -12.17 8.35 -3.24
CA ASN A 571 -13.30 7.41 -3.28
C ASN A 571 -12.85 5.93 -3.42
N SER A 572 -11.72 5.54 -2.81
CA SER A 572 -11.21 4.16 -2.86
C SER A 572 -11.38 3.48 -1.50
N GLU A 573 -11.99 2.29 -1.46
CA GLU A 573 -12.28 1.56 -0.21
C GLU A 573 -11.67 0.17 -0.17
N ASN A 574 -11.57 -0.49 -1.32
CA ASN A 574 -11.12 -1.86 -1.48
C ASN A 574 -9.99 -1.90 -2.51
N GLY A 575 -8.97 -2.71 -2.22
CA GLY A 575 -7.77 -2.72 -3.01
C GLY A 575 -6.93 -3.96 -2.79
N SER A 576 -6.09 -4.24 -3.78
CA SER A 576 -5.01 -5.24 -3.69
C SER A 576 -3.81 -4.80 -4.50
N PHE A 577 -2.68 -5.49 -4.36
CA PHE A 577 -1.54 -5.30 -5.25
C PHE A 577 -1.10 -6.63 -5.83
N THR A 578 -0.30 -6.55 -6.90
CA THR A 578 0.35 -7.70 -7.54
C THR A 578 1.84 -7.40 -7.67
N VAL A 579 2.68 -8.28 -7.13
CA VAL A 579 4.15 -8.16 -7.27
C VAL A 579 4.55 -8.45 -8.71
N LEU A 580 5.29 -7.53 -9.32
CA LEU A 580 5.83 -7.68 -10.67
C LEU A 580 7.28 -8.16 -10.64
N ASP A 581 8.08 -7.49 -9.81
CA ASP A 581 9.51 -7.70 -9.66
C ASP A 581 9.94 -7.36 -8.22
N PRO A 582 11.23 -7.53 -7.84
CA PRO A 582 11.68 -7.32 -6.47
C PRO A 582 11.34 -5.95 -5.86
N THR A 583 11.22 -4.90 -6.67
CA THR A 583 10.99 -3.53 -6.22
C THR A 583 9.68 -2.94 -6.73
N THR A 584 8.94 -3.63 -7.60
CA THR A 584 7.76 -3.05 -8.25
C THR A 584 6.52 -3.89 -8.01
N VAL A 585 5.46 -3.22 -7.59
CA VAL A 585 4.10 -3.79 -7.55
C VAL A 585 3.15 -2.95 -8.41
N VAL A 586 2.06 -3.56 -8.82
CA VAL A 586 0.89 -2.83 -9.34
C VAL A 586 -0.19 -2.87 -8.29
N ALA A 587 -0.47 -1.72 -7.68
CA ALA A 587 -1.61 -1.52 -6.81
C ALA A 587 -2.86 -1.30 -7.66
N ALA A 588 -3.98 -1.87 -7.23
CA ALA A 588 -5.29 -1.68 -7.82
C ALA A 588 -6.31 -1.34 -6.75
N GLY A 589 -7.24 -0.46 -7.08
CA GLY A 589 -8.31 -0.05 -6.19
C GLY A 589 -9.62 0.15 -6.93
N ASP A 590 -10.71 0.19 -6.18
CA ASP A 590 -12.01 0.60 -6.70
C ASP A 590 -12.21 2.11 -6.60
N ARG A 591 -13.13 2.66 -7.40
CA ARG A 591 -13.85 3.90 -7.10
C ARG A 591 -15.24 3.49 -6.64
N GLY A 592 -15.57 3.89 -5.41
CA GLY A 592 -16.57 3.30 -4.54
C GLY A 592 -18.00 3.25 -5.08
N ARG A 593 -18.92 2.82 -4.21
CA ARG A 593 -20.30 2.35 -4.49
C ARG A 593 -21.20 3.16 -5.44
N VAL A 594 -20.84 4.37 -5.83
CA VAL A 594 -21.67 5.28 -6.62
C VAL A 594 -21.05 5.54 -8.00
N GLU A 595 -21.88 5.51 -9.04
CA GLU A 595 -21.48 5.80 -10.42
C GLU A 595 -20.79 7.19 -10.54
N PRO A 596 -19.71 7.32 -11.32
CA PRO A 596 -19.07 6.27 -12.13
C PRO A 596 -18.25 5.29 -11.28
N TRP A 597 -18.50 4.00 -11.49
CA TRP A 597 -17.69 2.94 -10.93
C TRP A 597 -16.46 2.74 -11.81
N GLU A 598 -15.32 2.52 -11.17
CA GLU A 598 -14.06 2.31 -11.84
C GLU A 598 -13.22 1.32 -11.05
N VAL A 599 -12.44 0.49 -11.74
CA VAL A 599 -11.24 -0.12 -11.17
C VAL A 599 -10.05 0.58 -11.77
N TRP A 600 -9.14 1.03 -10.92
CA TRP A 600 -7.93 1.71 -11.32
C TRP A 600 -6.69 0.93 -10.89
N SER A 601 -5.55 1.29 -11.46
CA SER A 601 -4.24 0.76 -11.10
C SER A 601 -3.18 1.87 -11.04
N ARG A 602 -2.13 1.63 -10.24
CA ARG A 602 -0.92 2.44 -10.14
C ARG A 602 0.28 1.51 -10.04
N SER A 603 1.37 1.85 -10.70
CA SER A 603 2.66 1.24 -10.40
C SER A 603 3.21 1.88 -9.12
N VAL A 604 3.69 1.04 -8.22
CA VAL A 604 4.33 1.45 -6.98
C VAL A 604 5.72 0.82 -6.95
N THR A 605 6.75 1.66 -6.92
CA THR A 605 8.12 1.22 -6.70
C THR A 605 8.42 1.34 -5.22
N VAL A 606 8.89 0.26 -4.63
CA VAL A 606 9.32 0.16 -3.23
C VAL A 606 10.82 0.43 -3.20
N ASP A 607 11.22 1.45 -2.45
CA ASP A 607 12.64 1.72 -2.23
C ASP A 607 13.23 0.60 -1.38
N PRO A 608 14.23 -0.14 -1.90
CA PRO A 608 14.79 -1.23 -1.12
C PRO A 608 15.62 -0.66 0.04
N SER A 609 15.59 -1.35 1.18
CA SER A 609 16.25 -0.90 2.42
C SER A 609 17.80 -0.90 2.38
N CYS A 610 18.42 -1.04 1.21
CA CYS A 610 19.87 -1.10 1.04
C CYS A 610 20.52 0.28 1.27
N GLU A 611 21.56 0.34 2.10
CA GLU A 611 22.36 1.58 2.30
C GLU A 611 23.15 1.96 1.04
N GLN A 612 23.56 0.96 0.23
CA GLN A 612 24.24 1.19 -1.04
C GLN A 612 23.43 0.65 -2.20
N THR A 613 23.00 1.54 -3.09
CA THR A 613 22.39 1.18 -4.38
C THR A 613 23.31 1.56 -5.53
N ILE A 614 23.56 0.62 -6.45
CA ILE A 614 24.31 0.85 -7.69
C ILE A 614 23.38 0.55 -8.87
N THR A 615 23.30 1.51 -9.77
CA THR A 615 22.64 1.39 -11.07
C THR A 615 23.64 1.70 -12.19
N GLY A 616 23.40 1.21 -13.40
CA GLY A 616 24.30 1.43 -14.53
C GLY A 616 25.69 0.80 -14.33
N THR A 617 26.73 1.39 -14.96
CA THR A 617 28.08 0.77 -14.98
C THR A 617 28.92 1.11 -13.75
N HIS A 618 29.54 0.09 -13.14
CA HIS A 618 30.54 0.21 -12.08
C HIS A 618 31.80 -0.62 -12.40
N ASP A 619 32.95 0.04 -12.46
CA ASP A 619 34.24 -0.63 -12.64
C ASP A 619 34.97 -0.78 -11.30
N GLY A 620 35.26 -2.01 -10.89
CA GLY A 620 36.03 -2.31 -9.69
C GLY A 620 35.27 -3.13 -8.64
N GLU A 621 35.99 -3.43 -7.55
CA GLU A 621 35.47 -4.19 -6.42
C GLU A 621 34.44 -3.38 -5.62
N VAL A 622 33.32 -4.02 -5.27
CA VAL A 622 32.27 -3.49 -4.41
C VAL A 622 32.27 -4.26 -3.09
N THR A 623 32.27 -3.55 -1.97
CA THR A 623 32.13 -4.14 -0.64
C THR A 623 31.08 -3.35 0.14
N ALA A 624 30.07 -4.05 0.64
CA ALA A 624 29.03 -3.48 1.48
C ALA A 624 29.05 -4.08 2.89
N GLY A 625 28.76 -3.22 3.87
CA GLY A 625 28.66 -3.59 5.28
C GLY A 625 27.25 -4.04 5.67
N ALA A 626 26.86 -3.78 6.92
CA ALA A 626 25.57 -4.19 7.47
C ALA A 626 24.35 -3.54 6.82
N GLY A 627 24.49 -2.39 6.15
CA GLY A 627 23.40 -1.77 5.38
C GLY A 627 23.11 -2.44 4.04
N GLY A 628 23.96 -3.38 3.60
CA GLY A 628 23.74 -4.16 2.39
C GLY A 628 23.99 -3.43 1.06
N LEU A 629 23.73 -4.15 -0.03
CA LEU A 629 23.96 -3.73 -1.40
C LEU A 629 22.79 -4.11 -2.29
N CYS A 630 22.26 -3.11 -3.00
CA CYS A 630 21.31 -3.28 -4.08
C CYS A 630 21.98 -2.98 -5.42
N LEU A 631 21.91 -3.92 -6.35
CA LEU A 631 22.34 -3.77 -7.74
C LEU A 631 21.09 -3.85 -8.62
N ILE A 632 20.69 -2.73 -9.23
CA ILE A 632 19.44 -2.63 -9.98
C ILE A 632 19.77 -2.07 -11.36
N ASP A 633 19.48 -2.83 -12.42
CA ASP A 633 19.89 -2.50 -13.81
C ASP A 633 21.38 -2.09 -13.87
N ALA A 634 22.23 -2.87 -13.20
CA ALA A 634 23.64 -2.57 -13.00
C ALA A 634 24.55 -3.46 -13.86
N THR A 635 25.68 -2.92 -14.30
CA THR A 635 26.79 -3.68 -14.89
C THR A 635 28.04 -3.48 -14.05
N VAL A 636 28.46 -4.50 -13.31
CA VAL A 636 29.62 -4.46 -12.41
C VAL A 636 30.77 -5.30 -12.96
N ASP A 637 31.93 -4.70 -13.24
CA ASP A 637 33.18 -5.40 -13.55
C ASP A 637 34.10 -5.43 -12.33
N GLY A 638 33.91 -6.44 -11.48
CA GLY A 638 34.64 -6.60 -10.23
C GLY A 638 34.00 -7.60 -9.27
N SER A 639 34.71 -7.90 -8.19
CA SER A 639 34.19 -8.76 -7.13
C SER A 639 33.20 -8.01 -6.25
N ILE A 640 32.15 -8.71 -5.81
CA ILE A 640 31.18 -8.22 -4.83
C ILE A 640 31.34 -8.97 -3.53
N THR A 641 31.44 -8.22 -2.43
CA THR A 641 31.47 -8.75 -1.07
C THR A 641 30.39 -8.07 -0.23
N VAL A 642 29.52 -8.85 0.41
CA VAL A 642 28.60 -8.34 1.45
C VAL A 642 28.97 -8.97 2.78
N GLU A 643 29.25 -8.10 3.76
CA GLU A 643 29.66 -8.49 5.11
C GLU A 643 28.45 -8.85 6.00
N ASP A 644 28.75 -9.25 7.23
CA ASP A 644 27.77 -9.73 8.22
C ASP A 644 26.66 -8.70 8.48
N GLY A 645 25.41 -9.17 8.51
CA GLY A 645 24.22 -8.35 8.70
C GLY A 645 23.70 -7.65 7.44
N GLY A 646 24.49 -7.54 6.37
CA GLY A 646 24.08 -6.85 5.14
C GLY A 646 23.15 -7.68 4.27
N GLN A 647 22.22 -7.04 3.56
CA GLN A 647 21.45 -7.67 2.49
C GLN A 647 22.17 -7.59 1.14
N LEU A 648 21.87 -8.52 0.23
CA LEU A 648 22.30 -8.45 -1.17
C LEU A 648 21.11 -8.64 -2.10
N ILE A 649 20.71 -7.57 -2.80
CA ILE A 649 19.71 -7.61 -3.85
C ILE A 649 20.40 -7.39 -5.19
N VAL A 650 20.16 -8.27 -6.15
CA VAL A 650 20.67 -8.16 -7.51
C VAL A 650 19.51 -8.37 -8.47
N GLN A 651 19.09 -7.30 -9.13
CA GLN A 651 17.97 -7.25 -10.05
C GLN A 651 18.43 -6.76 -11.42
N ASP A 652 18.07 -7.51 -12.47
CA ASP A 652 18.31 -7.18 -13.88
C ASP A 652 19.75 -6.73 -14.17
N SER A 653 20.71 -7.35 -13.48
CA SER A 653 22.10 -6.88 -13.43
C SER A 653 23.06 -7.89 -14.04
N THR A 654 24.18 -7.38 -14.55
CA THR A 654 25.30 -8.17 -15.06
C THR A 654 26.54 -7.97 -14.19
N ILE A 655 27.09 -9.05 -13.65
CA ILE A 655 28.28 -9.04 -12.80
C ILE A 655 29.38 -9.86 -13.47
N THR A 656 30.54 -9.26 -13.70
CA THR A 656 31.76 -9.96 -14.09
C THR A 656 32.69 -10.04 -12.88
N GLY A 657 32.72 -11.19 -12.22
CA GLY A 657 33.49 -11.38 -10.99
C GLY A 657 32.80 -12.28 -9.96
N PRO A 658 33.53 -12.69 -8.90
CA PRO A 658 32.94 -13.51 -7.85
C PRO A 658 32.03 -12.67 -6.93
N VAL A 659 30.92 -13.27 -6.51
CA VAL A 659 30.00 -12.74 -5.48
C VAL A 659 30.16 -13.55 -4.20
N THR A 660 30.42 -12.89 -3.09
CA THR A 660 30.56 -13.52 -1.77
C THR A 660 29.74 -12.79 -0.72
N THR A 661 28.89 -13.51 -0.01
CA THR A 661 28.20 -13.00 1.19
C THR A 661 28.58 -13.84 2.39
N THR A 662 28.76 -13.21 3.55
CA THR A 662 29.03 -13.89 4.82
C THR A 662 28.16 -13.27 5.90
N GLY A 663 27.19 -14.03 6.42
CA GLY A 663 26.28 -13.54 7.47
C GLY A 663 25.21 -12.57 6.97
N ALA A 664 24.93 -12.56 5.67
CA ALA A 664 23.93 -11.66 5.09
C ALA A 664 22.52 -11.93 5.65
N SER A 665 21.72 -10.89 5.86
CA SER A 665 20.31 -11.08 6.26
C SER A 665 19.55 -11.78 5.13
N VAL A 666 19.39 -11.10 4.00
CA VAL A 666 18.73 -11.59 2.78
C VAL A 666 19.72 -11.63 1.62
N VAL A 667 19.55 -12.61 0.72
CA VAL A 667 20.20 -12.61 -0.59
C VAL A 667 19.17 -12.93 -1.67
N ALA A 668 18.93 -12.01 -2.59
CA ALA A 668 18.05 -12.22 -3.74
C ALA A 668 18.77 -11.90 -5.05
N ILE A 669 18.75 -12.84 -5.99
CA ILE A 669 19.35 -12.68 -7.33
C ILE A 669 18.26 -12.99 -8.36
N CYS A 670 17.76 -11.93 -9.00
CA CYS A 670 16.58 -11.93 -9.86
C CYS A 670 16.93 -11.37 -11.25
N GLY A 671 16.54 -12.06 -12.33
CA GLY A 671 16.72 -11.59 -13.72
C GLY A 671 18.18 -11.34 -14.13
N SER A 672 19.17 -11.89 -13.42
CA SER A 672 20.56 -11.41 -13.47
C SER A 672 21.55 -12.41 -14.08
N HIS A 673 22.66 -11.90 -14.61
CA HIS A 673 23.77 -12.68 -15.18
C HIS A 673 25.05 -12.49 -14.37
N ILE A 674 25.61 -13.59 -13.85
CA ILE A 674 26.85 -13.57 -13.06
C ILE A 674 27.92 -14.42 -13.76
N ASP A 675 28.92 -13.76 -14.34
CA ASP A 675 30.16 -14.39 -14.83
C ASP A 675 31.17 -14.54 -13.68
N GLY A 676 30.89 -15.53 -12.83
CA GLY A 676 31.70 -15.80 -11.65
C GLY A 676 31.10 -16.83 -10.70
N ARG A 677 31.86 -17.16 -9.66
CA ARG A 677 31.36 -18.00 -8.57
C ARG A 677 30.48 -17.19 -7.63
N VAL A 678 29.40 -17.79 -7.14
CA VAL A 678 28.54 -17.23 -6.10
C VAL A 678 28.72 -18.06 -4.83
N THR A 679 29.04 -17.41 -3.71
CA THR A 679 29.19 -18.05 -2.40
C THR A 679 28.37 -17.29 -1.36
N VAL A 680 27.32 -17.93 -0.87
CA VAL A 680 26.46 -17.46 0.20
C VAL A 680 26.74 -18.31 1.44
N ALA A 681 27.14 -17.68 2.53
CA ALA A 681 27.48 -18.37 3.76
C ALA A 681 26.83 -17.70 4.97
N GLY A 682 26.14 -18.48 5.81
CA GLY A 682 25.66 -17.99 7.12
C GLY A 682 24.46 -17.06 7.06
N SER A 683 23.69 -17.07 5.97
CA SER A 683 22.56 -16.14 5.86
C SER A 683 21.48 -16.41 6.91
N THR A 684 20.92 -15.36 7.50
CA THR A 684 20.00 -15.48 8.63
C THR A 684 18.53 -15.55 8.20
N ALA A 685 18.16 -14.83 7.14
CA ALA A 685 16.86 -14.86 6.48
C ALA A 685 16.95 -15.59 5.12
N GLY A 686 16.14 -15.19 4.13
CA GLY A 686 15.96 -15.91 2.87
C GLY A 686 17.14 -15.79 1.89
N VAL A 687 17.39 -16.86 1.13
CA VAL A 687 18.30 -16.88 -0.03
C VAL A 687 17.53 -17.34 -1.27
N SER A 688 17.41 -16.48 -2.28
CA SER A 688 16.80 -16.79 -3.58
C SER A 688 17.77 -16.55 -4.74
N VAL A 689 17.75 -17.47 -5.71
CA VAL A 689 18.33 -17.28 -7.06
C VAL A 689 17.25 -17.68 -8.04
N GLY A 690 16.51 -16.67 -8.50
CA GLY A 690 15.13 -16.85 -8.98
C GLY A 690 14.18 -17.26 -7.85
N ASP A 691 12.92 -16.86 -7.99
CA ASP A 691 11.74 -17.31 -7.24
C ASP A 691 10.51 -16.70 -7.93
N THR A 692 10.04 -17.32 -9.00
CA THR A 692 9.05 -16.68 -9.88
C THR A 692 7.62 -16.65 -9.33
N THR A 693 7.39 -17.23 -8.14
CA THR A 693 6.15 -17.09 -7.37
C THR A 693 6.12 -15.80 -6.57
N SER A 694 7.26 -15.15 -6.35
CA SER A 694 7.40 -13.88 -5.62
C SER A 694 7.90 -12.73 -6.52
N GLY A 695 7.85 -12.87 -7.85
CA GLY A 695 8.35 -11.85 -8.78
C GLY A 695 9.88 -11.82 -8.96
N CYS A 696 10.62 -12.82 -8.47
CA CYS A 696 12.06 -12.90 -8.72
C CYS A 696 12.36 -13.72 -9.98
N ASP A 697 12.69 -13.05 -11.08
CA ASP A 697 12.93 -13.72 -12.36
C ASP A 697 14.16 -14.65 -12.33
N PRO A 698 14.19 -15.73 -13.15
CA PRO A 698 15.32 -16.66 -13.17
C PRO A 698 16.64 -15.99 -13.54
N SER A 699 17.73 -16.48 -12.97
CA SER A 699 19.08 -15.94 -13.17
C SER A 699 20.05 -16.95 -13.77
N THR A 700 21.18 -16.47 -14.28
CA THR A 700 22.24 -17.31 -14.84
C THR A 700 23.55 -17.10 -14.09
N VAL A 701 24.17 -18.20 -13.64
CA VAL A 701 25.46 -18.21 -12.94
C VAL A 701 26.48 -18.99 -13.78
N ALA A 702 27.34 -18.26 -14.48
CA ALA A 702 28.49 -18.78 -15.21
C ALA A 702 29.66 -19.15 -14.26
N GLY A 703 29.35 -19.93 -13.22
CA GLY A 703 30.31 -20.45 -12.27
C GLY A 703 29.69 -21.44 -11.29
N ALA A 704 30.39 -21.71 -10.18
CA ALA A 704 29.86 -22.55 -9.11
C ALA A 704 28.98 -21.73 -8.16
N LEU A 705 27.86 -22.31 -7.71
CA LEU A 705 26.96 -21.75 -6.70
C LEU A 705 27.10 -22.56 -5.40
N ARG A 706 27.42 -21.89 -4.30
CA ARG A 706 27.59 -22.51 -2.99
C ARG A 706 26.76 -21.76 -1.95
N ILE A 707 25.82 -22.47 -1.32
CA ILE A 707 24.98 -21.97 -0.23
C ILE A 707 25.22 -22.84 0.99
N THR A 708 25.75 -22.26 2.07
CA THR A 708 26.12 -23.03 3.26
C THR A 708 25.81 -22.33 4.56
N ASP A 709 25.46 -23.12 5.59
CA ASP A 709 25.23 -22.62 6.95
C ASP A 709 24.12 -21.57 7.05
N THR A 710 23.17 -21.55 6.12
CA THR A 710 22.02 -20.64 6.13
C THR A 710 20.94 -21.14 7.09
N SER A 711 20.34 -20.25 7.89
CA SER A 711 19.22 -20.58 8.78
C SER A 711 17.84 -20.29 8.20
N GLY A 712 17.71 -19.35 7.26
CA GLY A 712 16.45 -19.07 6.57
C GLY A 712 16.22 -19.94 5.32
N PRO A 713 15.07 -19.75 4.64
CA PRO A 713 14.68 -20.56 3.48
C PRO A 713 15.65 -20.37 2.31
N VAL A 714 15.81 -21.42 1.51
CA VAL A 714 16.67 -21.41 0.31
C VAL A 714 15.84 -21.84 -0.90
N THR A 715 15.73 -20.95 -1.89
CA THR A 715 15.02 -21.20 -3.15
C THR A 715 15.96 -21.00 -4.34
N LEU A 716 16.07 -22.02 -5.20
CA LEU A 716 16.70 -21.93 -6.51
C LEU A 716 15.65 -22.31 -7.55
N ASP A 717 15.04 -21.32 -8.20
CA ASP A 717 13.93 -21.53 -9.13
C ASP A 717 14.34 -21.15 -10.56
N ARG A 718 14.16 -22.11 -11.49
CA ARG A 718 14.32 -22.01 -12.96
C ARG A 718 15.63 -21.41 -13.48
N SER A 719 16.59 -21.19 -12.60
CA SER A 719 17.88 -20.59 -12.91
C SER A 719 18.83 -21.60 -13.59
N GLU A 720 19.87 -21.09 -14.23
CA GLU A 720 20.90 -21.89 -14.88
C GLU A 720 22.25 -21.70 -14.19
N VAL A 721 22.91 -22.81 -13.83
CA VAL A 721 24.24 -22.80 -13.20
C VAL A 721 25.20 -23.67 -14.01
N SER A 722 26.23 -23.04 -14.58
CA SER A 722 27.22 -23.76 -15.40
C SER A 722 28.16 -24.66 -14.58
N GLY A 723 28.35 -24.35 -13.29
CA GLY A 723 29.23 -25.07 -12.37
C GLY A 723 28.51 -26.01 -11.41
N THR A 724 29.22 -26.44 -10.37
CA THR A 724 28.66 -27.27 -9.30
C THR A 724 27.78 -26.43 -8.38
N VAL A 725 26.58 -26.94 -8.07
CA VAL A 725 25.69 -26.40 -7.04
C VAL A 725 25.92 -27.17 -5.74
N THR A 726 26.19 -26.46 -4.65
CA THR A 726 26.42 -27.06 -3.32
C THR A 726 25.50 -26.43 -2.27
N LEU A 727 24.65 -27.24 -1.66
CA LEU A 727 23.85 -26.87 -0.48
C LEU A 727 24.37 -27.68 0.72
N THR A 728 24.88 -27.03 1.76
CA THR A 728 25.47 -27.77 2.89
C THR A 728 25.24 -27.09 4.23
N ARG A 729 24.75 -27.85 5.21
CA ARG A 729 24.47 -27.37 6.58
C ARG A 729 23.45 -26.25 6.66
N ASN A 730 22.50 -26.19 5.72
CA ASN A 730 21.37 -25.26 5.83
C ASN A 730 20.35 -25.82 6.83
N SER A 731 19.86 -24.97 7.73
CA SER A 731 19.17 -25.41 8.94
C SER A 731 17.70 -25.01 9.07
N ALA A 732 17.14 -24.30 8.09
CA ALA A 732 15.71 -24.00 8.03
C ALA A 732 14.86 -25.28 8.15
N GLU A 733 13.68 -25.13 8.77
CA GLU A 733 12.70 -26.22 8.90
C GLU A 733 12.12 -26.60 7.54
N LEU A 734 11.73 -25.59 6.77
CA LEU A 734 11.31 -25.75 5.38
C LEU A 734 12.44 -26.34 4.52
N ALA A 735 12.05 -27.26 3.64
CA ALA A 735 12.97 -27.87 2.68
C ALA A 735 13.56 -26.81 1.73
N PRO A 736 14.88 -26.81 1.45
CA PRO A 736 15.41 -26.05 0.35
C PRO A 736 14.72 -26.43 -0.97
N VAL A 737 14.24 -25.45 -1.70
CA VAL A 737 13.52 -25.61 -2.97
C VAL A 737 14.51 -25.51 -4.12
N LEU A 738 14.55 -26.54 -4.95
CA LEU A 738 15.33 -26.61 -6.19
C LEU A 738 14.37 -26.87 -7.35
N SER A 739 13.64 -25.86 -7.81
CA SER A 739 12.57 -26.02 -8.80
C SER A 739 13.07 -25.67 -10.19
N GLY A 740 12.89 -26.56 -11.18
CA GLY A 740 13.20 -26.27 -12.59
C GLY A 740 14.66 -25.88 -12.89
N LEU A 741 15.57 -26.10 -11.94
CA LEU A 741 16.96 -25.66 -12.00
C LEU A 741 17.73 -26.46 -13.06
N THR A 742 18.58 -25.79 -13.84
CA THR A 742 19.52 -26.43 -14.76
C THR A 742 20.96 -26.31 -14.24
N VAL A 743 21.62 -27.45 -14.05
CA VAL A 743 22.98 -27.54 -13.49
C VAL A 743 23.88 -28.29 -14.47
N HIS A 744 24.81 -27.58 -15.10
CA HIS A 744 25.79 -28.21 -16.01
C HIS A 744 26.96 -28.88 -15.26
N GLY A 745 27.11 -28.59 -13.96
CA GLY A 745 28.03 -29.28 -13.05
C GLY A 745 27.38 -30.41 -12.26
N SER A 746 27.93 -30.68 -11.06
CA SER A 746 27.35 -31.63 -10.10
C SER A 746 26.40 -30.93 -9.13
N LEU A 747 25.43 -31.68 -8.59
CA LEU A 747 24.54 -31.20 -7.52
C LEU A 747 24.87 -31.93 -6.21
N VAL A 748 25.27 -31.17 -5.20
CA VAL A 748 25.77 -31.72 -3.91
C VAL A 748 24.96 -31.15 -2.76
N CYS A 749 24.21 -32.01 -2.06
CA CYS A 749 23.41 -31.61 -0.92
C CYS A 749 23.76 -32.45 0.30
N VAL A 750 24.33 -31.83 1.34
CA VAL A 750 24.89 -32.58 2.47
C VAL A 750 24.59 -31.90 3.80
N ARG A 751 24.01 -32.64 4.75
CA ARG A 751 23.75 -32.17 6.12
C ARG A 751 22.82 -30.96 6.20
N ASN A 752 21.92 -30.77 5.24
CA ASN A 752 20.80 -29.85 5.43
C ASN A 752 19.81 -30.50 6.42
N THR A 753 19.13 -29.72 7.26
CA THR A 753 18.15 -30.24 8.24
C THR A 753 17.06 -31.03 7.51
N THR A 754 16.41 -30.38 6.55
CA THR A 754 15.43 -31.00 5.65
C THR A 754 16.08 -31.28 4.30
N ALA A 755 15.74 -32.41 3.67
CA ALA A 755 16.27 -32.76 2.36
C ALA A 755 15.68 -31.81 1.30
N PRO A 756 16.49 -31.29 0.34
CA PRO A 756 15.96 -30.44 -0.71
C PRO A 756 14.89 -31.14 -1.55
N THR A 757 13.91 -30.38 -2.02
CA THR A 757 12.78 -30.80 -2.85
C THR A 757 12.83 -30.08 -4.20
N ASP A 758 12.27 -30.70 -5.24
CA ASP A 758 12.07 -30.04 -6.53
C ASP A 758 10.68 -29.40 -6.67
N SER A 759 9.84 -29.54 -5.64
CA SER A 759 8.46 -29.05 -5.59
C SER A 759 7.65 -29.39 -6.83
N GLY A 760 7.90 -30.57 -7.41
CA GLY A 760 7.19 -31.05 -8.60
C GLY A 760 7.71 -30.51 -9.93
N VAL A 761 8.75 -29.67 -9.93
CA VAL A 761 9.38 -29.12 -11.15
C VAL A 761 10.79 -29.70 -11.33
N PRO A 762 11.00 -30.65 -12.25
CA PRO A 762 12.24 -31.41 -12.31
C PRO A 762 13.51 -30.59 -12.50
N VAL A 763 14.55 -30.93 -11.72
CA VAL A 763 15.91 -30.38 -11.86
C VAL A 763 16.71 -31.14 -12.93
N THR A 764 17.32 -30.43 -13.87
CA THR A 764 18.24 -30.99 -14.88
C THR A 764 19.68 -30.91 -14.38
N VAL A 765 20.40 -32.04 -14.37
CA VAL A 765 21.81 -32.10 -13.94
C VAL A 765 22.65 -32.88 -14.94
N ASP A 766 23.66 -32.27 -15.54
CA ASP A 766 24.58 -32.93 -16.48
C ASP A 766 25.66 -33.77 -15.76
N GLY A 767 26.06 -33.34 -14.57
CA GLY A 767 27.02 -34.03 -13.70
C GLY A 767 26.37 -35.06 -12.76
N SER A 768 27.07 -35.37 -11.67
CA SER A 768 26.56 -36.32 -10.66
C SER A 768 25.77 -35.62 -9.55
N ARG A 769 24.70 -36.28 -9.11
CA ARG A 769 23.96 -35.94 -7.89
C ARG A 769 24.57 -36.65 -6.67
N HIS A 770 24.68 -35.94 -5.55
CA HIS A 770 25.30 -36.46 -4.32
C HIS A 770 24.55 -36.07 -3.03
N GLY A 771 24.57 -36.97 -2.04
CA GLY A 771 24.01 -36.75 -0.71
C GLY A 771 22.48 -36.77 -0.72
N GLN A 772 21.85 -35.78 -0.10
CA GLN A 772 20.39 -35.63 0.00
C GLN A 772 19.74 -35.40 -1.36
N CYS A 773 20.47 -34.85 -2.34
CA CYS A 773 19.97 -34.61 -3.69
C CYS A 773 20.26 -35.77 -4.66
N ALA A 774 20.73 -36.92 -4.18
CA ALA A 774 20.99 -38.09 -5.03
C ALA A 774 19.71 -38.83 -5.48
N GLY A 775 18.57 -38.49 -4.87
CA GLY A 775 17.25 -39.03 -5.17
C GLY A 775 16.66 -38.55 -6.48
#